data_AF-A0A5C3MMJ7-F1
#
_entry.id   AF-A0A5C3MMJ7-F1
#
_cell.length_a   1.000
_cell.length_b   1.000
_cell.length_c   1.000
_cell.angle_alpha   90.00
_cell.angle_beta   90.00
_cell.angle_gamma   90.00
#
_symmetry.space_group_name_H-M   'P 1'
#
loop_
_entity.id
_entity.type
_entity.pdbx_description
1 polymer ?
#
loop_
_entity_poly.entity_id
_entity_poly.type
_entity_poly.pdbx_seq_one_letter_code
_entity_poly.pdbx_strand_id
1 'polypeptide(L)'
;MSAASNILGESSLQSLGTHPDLSLGSLNSSFSLPNRNGVRVPSAASGTTAVSRRSDEGTPVISRRNTGLRDGDDDAEMGVLDTPGREKKWGEDPETPLPGRSKRTRGSAKGVSNLTLRDQEKHIDQLKKDNFNLQLKVHFLEERLAQLAPDQMETALKQNINLKIEVQQHRMELKKLKKLVLEQTKELERLQKGGGAGSRSRELELEEKLEEREREIRELRRRKAIGLDDAKLREYEIKIAELEDTLMTRDYELESNKALLEDNQEEIFRLQSIASRNGDTSFDDAGESRRDRMTRRMEELEAQNEELRITVEDQDNLLAQREDEKEDLADMVESLRLQLEDLQQRREAEAIERSESRAMIFEEQREREMVEEDMNAVRDKLAAITIELQQREDELEMKNAEIEDLVVEHERDAQVLEEQWRGEVEEARALVEELRDVIAERDAESKELRMNIADYEANNEDMHARFEAALAHLEHESEEKDNEIEAANREIERLGQQVYNLEDEIEQLRADNERNAEDWAVERERLEATCVALKDVKIAAYKSEMQLKEEDAEHLVEEVEKLRAREDELAQHIESLVDELRRERESREDVQSQITAIQQEHDIELRQERRALEAKESALESALTDLSRTQSLLAQRDADLGAVQAALQKVENESKKTSESHTTAKFSMQLEVDRLKRDLERVEDELARARKELDSRDGKTRERDGVIDKLHAENRDLASQLAAQTQARLNVSEKLDALQAQAKSVETDGAAFKARVAELEQRLAKDQRALLAAEAQYRDQLTERNTLLLTIYQYMDKILGVDRTPKKGSQAETKPYTNFSVFHDNLITRLKQLSAIQLDFDKRCKEVEAKYMEKLTELKKQLDQRWKQIDKFEAGLKNYADAKAAWRRQMSVKEGELEGLKSSNSDLTAQLSKLKRPNDGESMEIRALRARATNAERRMTIAQNQLAQAEERLASTNQKQTVAGDRWEARVKEYEARLKAAEEKVKRERQGNKERIVELENQLESLKRQKELEAKRKKQLEDIIEANKIPPSPSK
;
A
#
# COMPACT_ATOMS: atom_id res chain seq x y z
N MET A 1 37.44 -69.37 47.85
CA MET A 1 37.09 -67.98 48.22
C MET A 1 37.38 -67.11 47.01
N SER A 2 36.49 -66.30 46.44
CA SER A 2 35.02 -66.18 46.59
C SER A 2 34.43 -65.48 45.35
N ALA A 3 33.14 -65.72 45.04
CA ALA A 3 32.20 -64.99 44.14
C ALA A 3 32.75 -64.15 42.95
N ALA A 4 32.41 -64.33 41.67
CA ALA A 4 31.31 -65.04 40.97
C ALA A 4 29.89 -64.39 40.98
N SER A 5 29.58 -63.70 39.87
CA SER A 5 28.41 -63.86 38.97
C SER A 5 26.94 -63.59 39.38
N ASN A 6 26.31 -62.71 38.57
CA ASN A 6 24.96 -62.81 37.98
C ASN A 6 23.67 -62.77 38.86
N ILE A 7 22.54 -62.76 38.13
CA ILE A 7 21.10 -62.90 38.52
C ILE A 7 20.43 -61.54 38.87
N LEU A 8 19.32 -61.07 38.26
CA LEU A 8 18.06 -61.62 37.67
C LEU A 8 16.88 -61.81 38.64
N GLY A 9 15.67 -61.77 38.05
CA GLY A 9 14.36 -62.00 38.70
C GLY A 9 13.47 -60.75 38.68
N GLU A 10 12.15 -60.80 38.52
CA GLU A 10 11.17 -61.84 38.09
C GLU A 10 9.82 -61.09 37.89
N SER A 11 8.78 -61.47 37.13
CA SER A 11 8.08 -62.73 36.82
C SER A 11 7.04 -62.43 35.68
N SER A 12 6.73 -63.31 34.70
CA SER A 12 5.71 -64.39 34.66
C SER A 12 4.23 -63.98 34.91
N LEU A 13 3.16 -64.46 34.23
CA LEU A 13 2.95 -65.52 33.19
C LEU A 13 1.51 -65.42 32.55
N GLN A 14 1.32 -66.00 31.33
CA GLN A 14 0.10 -66.69 30.80
C GLN A 14 -1.24 -65.91 30.53
N SER A 15 -2.18 -66.33 29.65
CA SER A 15 -2.21 -67.30 28.50
C SER A 15 -3.52 -67.15 27.66
N LEU A 16 -3.55 -67.66 26.41
CA LEU A 16 -4.69 -67.79 25.45
C LEU A 16 -5.28 -66.43 24.96
N GLY A 17 -5.75 -66.20 23.72
CA GLY A 17 -5.87 -66.93 22.45
C GLY A 17 -6.79 -66.11 21.48
N THR A 18 -6.89 -66.28 20.16
CA THR A 18 -6.31 -67.22 19.16
C THR A 18 -6.19 -66.55 17.75
N HIS A 19 -5.81 -67.32 16.73
CA HIS A 19 -5.76 -66.98 15.28
C HIS A 19 -7.16 -67.09 14.59
N PRO A 20 -7.37 -66.70 13.29
CA PRO A 20 -6.36 -66.55 12.21
C PRO A 20 -6.48 -65.38 11.17
N ASP A 21 -5.38 -65.24 10.40
CA ASP A 21 -5.29 -64.94 8.94
C ASP A 21 -5.77 -63.59 8.32
N LEU A 22 -5.14 -63.07 7.24
CA LEU A 22 -4.14 -63.64 6.31
C LEU A 22 -3.22 -62.56 5.66
N SER A 23 -1.98 -62.96 5.30
CA SER A 23 -1.04 -62.43 4.25
C SER A 23 -0.75 -60.91 4.12
N LEU A 24 0.47 -60.42 4.34
CA LEU A 24 1.71 -60.54 3.52
C LEU A 24 1.69 -59.75 2.18
N GLY A 25 2.72 -58.96 1.82
CA GLY A 25 3.92 -58.60 2.59
C GLY A 25 5.07 -57.97 1.76
N SER A 26 6.20 -57.69 2.45
CA SER A 26 7.56 -57.34 1.98
C SER A 26 7.74 -56.08 1.09
N LEU A 27 8.50 -55.02 1.44
CA LEU A 27 9.80 -54.81 2.11
C LEU A 27 11.07 -54.94 1.23
N ASN A 28 11.98 -53.97 1.45
CA ASN A 28 13.44 -53.96 1.19
C ASN A 28 13.95 -53.85 -0.27
N SER A 29 15.10 -53.22 -0.59
CA SER A 29 15.96 -52.25 0.13
C SER A 29 17.06 -51.65 -0.80
N SER A 30 18.00 -50.84 -0.25
CA SER A 30 19.41 -50.66 -0.70
C SER A 30 19.79 -49.65 -1.81
N PHE A 31 20.15 -48.44 -1.40
CA PHE A 31 21.47 -47.77 -1.55
C PHE A 31 22.36 -48.01 -2.81
N SER A 32 22.74 -46.93 -3.54
CA SER A 32 24.15 -46.56 -3.92
C SER A 32 24.26 -45.38 -4.91
N LEU A 33 25.42 -44.70 -4.92
CA LEU A 33 25.85 -43.64 -5.87
C LEU A 33 26.73 -44.24 -7.00
N PRO A 34 26.95 -43.56 -8.16
CA PRO A 34 28.17 -42.73 -8.28
C PRO A 34 28.12 -41.50 -9.24
N ASN A 35 28.61 -40.36 -8.73
CA ASN A 35 29.73 -39.54 -9.23
C ASN A 35 29.85 -39.01 -10.71
N ARG A 36 30.12 -37.70 -10.79
CA ARG A 36 31.20 -37.00 -11.56
C ARG A 36 30.95 -36.25 -12.90
N ASN A 37 31.34 -34.97 -12.88
CA ASN A 37 31.86 -34.05 -13.93
C ASN A 37 31.10 -33.77 -15.26
N GLY A 38 31.12 -32.50 -15.67
CA GLY A 38 30.79 -32.01 -17.02
C GLY A 38 30.70 -30.49 -17.09
N VAL A 39 31.51 -29.83 -17.93
CA VAL A 39 31.62 -28.35 -18.03
C VAL A 39 31.33 -27.90 -19.47
N ARG A 40 30.97 -26.60 -19.61
CA ARG A 40 30.97 -25.72 -20.80
C ARG A 40 29.66 -25.51 -21.58
N VAL A 41 29.42 -24.22 -21.77
CA VAL A 41 28.49 -23.47 -22.63
C VAL A 41 29.23 -23.22 -23.97
N PRO A 42 28.59 -23.15 -25.18
CA PRO A 42 28.22 -21.83 -25.74
C PRO A 42 27.05 -21.71 -26.76
N SER A 43 26.28 -20.62 -26.59
CA SER A 43 25.93 -19.56 -27.58
C SER A 43 25.11 -19.80 -28.88
N ALA A 44 24.69 -18.66 -29.46
CA ALA A 44 24.15 -18.38 -30.81
C ALA A 44 22.65 -18.71 -31.09
N ALA A 45 21.88 -17.89 -31.84
CA ALA A 45 22.04 -16.50 -32.31
C ALA A 45 20.70 -15.89 -32.82
N SER A 46 20.74 -14.63 -33.33
CA SER A 46 19.66 -13.84 -33.97
C SER A 46 18.60 -13.23 -33.03
N GLY A 47 18.07 -12.01 -33.20
CA GLY A 47 18.18 -11.01 -34.30
C GLY A 47 16.81 -10.80 -35.00
N THR A 48 16.37 -9.62 -35.48
CA THR A 48 16.95 -8.26 -35.60
C THR A 48 15.84 -7.17 -35.71
N THR A 49 16.27 -5.89 -35.87
CA THR A 49 15.60 -4.64 -36.40
C THR A 49 15.28 -3.56 -35.34
N ALA A 50 15.73 -2.28 -35.38
CA ALA A 50 15.88 -1.21 -36.41
C ALA A 50 14.65 -0.28 -36.55
N VAL A 51 14.70 1.06 -36.76
CA VAL A 51 15.67 2.15 -36.49
C VAL A 51 15.02 3.54 -36.82
N SER A 52 15.57 4.68 -36.34
CA SER A 52 15.24 6.09 -36.74
C SER A 52 13.89 6.70 -36.24
N ARG A 53 13.69 8.03 -36.11
CA ARG A 53 14.49 9.22 -36.53
C ARG A 53 14.28 10.48 -35.64
N ARG A 54 15.17 11.47 -35.85
CA ARG A 54 15.29 12.87 -35.30
C ARG A 54 14.01 13.74 -35.45
N SER A 55 13.86 14.98 -34.91
CA SER A 55 14.87 16.04 -34.59
C SER A 55 14.42 17.17 -33.64
N ASP A 56 15.34 17.60 -32.77
CA ASP A 56 15.83 18.97 -32.44
C ASP A 56 14.97 20.16 -31.91
N GLU A 57 15.68 20.98 -31.10
CA GLU A 57 15.55 22.42 -30.73
C GLU A 57 14.44 22.93 -29.78
N GLY A 58 14.81 23.82 -28.82
CA GLY A 58 13.83 24.57 -28.02
C GLY A 58 14.18 25.22 -26.66
N THR A 59 15.44 25.39 -26.22
CA THR A 59 15.75 26.14 -24.96
C THR A 59 15.45 27.65 -25.10
N PRO A 60 15.04 28.39 -24.05
CA PRO A 60 15.98 28.87 -23.03
C PRO A 60 15.44 29.00 -21.58
N VAL A 61 16.31 29.43 -20.66
CA VAL A 61 16.07 29.66 -19.21
C VAL A 61 16.12 31.16 -18.89
N ILE A 62 15.36 31.67 -17.88
CA ILE A 62 15.81 32.71 -16.90
C ILE A 62 14.77 33.08 -15.79
N SER A 63 15.26 33.12 -14.54
CA SER A 63 14.86 33.89 -13.33
C SER A 63 13.42 33.89 -12.71
N ARG A 64 13.31 33.18 -11.59
CA ARG A 64 12.85 33.60 -10.22
C ARG A 64 12.02 34.89 -10.02
N ARG A 65 10.96 34.80 -9.17
CA ARG A 65 10.88 35.45 -7.82
C ARG A 65 9.79 34.82 -6.88
N ASN A 66 10.03 34.96 -5.57
CA ASN A 66 9.30 34.54 -4.34
C ASN A 66 7.74 34.70 -4.36
N THR A 67 6.95 34.02 -3.50
CA THR A 67 6.84 34.21 -2.03
C THR A 67 5.97 33.17 -1.29
N GLY A 68 6.20 33.00 0.03
CA GLY A 68 5.33 32.34 1.02
C GLY A 68 6.00 31.15 1.72
N LEU A 69 6.31 31.12 3.03
CA LEU A 69 5.54 31.31 4.29
C LEU A 69 4.67 30.11 4.70
N ARG A 70 5.10 29.35 5.73
CA ARG A 70 4.19 28.71 6.70
C ARG A 70 4.88 28.30 8.03
N ASP A 71 4.21 28.61 9.13
CA ASP A 71 4.52 28.23 10.53
C ASP A 71 3.93 26.86 10.97
N GLY A 72 4.20 26.49 12.23
CA GLY A 72 3.76 25.28 12.94
C GLY A 72 4.98 24.55 13.54
N ASP A 73 5.28 24.60 14.84
CA ASP A 73 4.43 24.32 16.04
C ASP A 73 3.97 22.84 16.03
N ASP A 74 3.86 22.10 17.13
CA ASP A 74 4.31 22.26 18.53
C ASP A 74 4.21 20.87 19.23
N ASP A 75 4.89 20.63 20.36
CA ASP A 75 4.48 19.60 21.36
C ASP A 75 5.41 19.57 22.61
N ALA A 76 4.95 20.07 23.77
CA ALA A 76 5.43 19.70 25.11
C ALA A 76 4.58 20.30 26.26
N GLU A 77 3.76 19.49 26.94
CA GLU A 77 3.35 19.76 28.34
C GLU A 77 3.22 18.44 29.13
N MET A 78 3.39 18.48 30.45
CA MET A 78 3.62 17.29 31.30
C MET A 78 2.74 17.31 32.56
N GLY A 79 2.05 16.21 32.88
CA GLY A 79 1.00 16.17 33.92
C GLY A 79 0.97 14.92 34.82
N VAL A 80 1.92 14.83 35.76
CA VAL A 80 1.81 14.33 37.15
C VAL A 80 0.82 13.17 37.48
N LEU A 81 1.41 12.01 37.78
CA LEU A 81 1.14 11.08 38.93
C LEU A 81 -0.31 10.69 39.32
N ASP A 82 -0.66 9.40 39.15
CA ASP A 82 -0.97 8.49 40.29
C ASP A 82 -0.90 6.99 39.87
N THR A 83 -0.83 6.06 40.84
CA THR A 83 -0.86 4.60 40.66
C THR A 83 -1.68 3.93 41.77
N PRO A 84 -2.56 2.94 41.47
CA PRO A 84 -2.07 1.55 41.44
C PRO A 84 -2.75 0.64 40.37
N GLY A 85 -2.02 -0.38 39.90
CA GLY A 85 -2.47 -1.26 38.80
C GLY A 85 -3.18 -2.55 39.21
N ARG A 86 -3.41 -3.44 38.23
CA ARG A 86 -3.77 -4.86 38.44
C ARG A 86 -3.45 -5.72 37.20
N GLU A 87 -3.17 -7.01 37.41
CA GLU A 87 -2.80 -7.98 36.37
C GLU A 87 -3.98 -8.48 35.52
N LYS A 88 -3.74 -8.64 34.21
CA LYS A 88 -4.17 -9.78 33.33
C LYS A 88 -3.51 -9.58 31.94
N LYS A 89 -2.56 -10.39 31.45
CA LYS A 89 -2.56 -11.83 31.04
C LYS A 89 -3.50 -12.18 29.87
N TRP A 90 -2.91 -12.19 28.66
CA TRP A 90 -3.34 -12.80 27.37
C TRP A 90 -4.69 -12.33 26.77
N GLY A 91 -4.84 -12.16 25.45
CA GLY A 91 -3.88 -12.25 24.33
C GLY A 91 -4.53 -12.86 23.08
N GLU A 92 -4.22 -12.36 21.88
CA GLU A 92 -4.55 -12.97 20.58
C GLU A 92 -3.75 -12.28 19.44
N ASP A 93 -3.48 -13.00 18.35
CA ASP A 93 -2.61 -12.56 17.24
C ASP A 93 -3.36 -11.77 16.15
N PRO A 94 -2.71 -10.78 15.48
CA PRO A 94 -3.27 -10.12 14.31
C PRO A 94 -2.95 -10.88 13.00
N GLU A 95 -3.93 -11.59 12.43
CA GLU A 95 -3.76 -12.24 11.12
C GLU A 95 -3.57 -11.25 9.96
N THR A 96 -2.66 -11.58 9.05
CA THR A 96 -2.28 -10.74 7.89
C THR A 96 -3.19 -10.97 6.67
N PRO A 97 -3.89 -9.96 6.14
CA PRO A 97 -4.74 -10.11 4.95
C PRO A 97 -3.95 -9.99 3.64
N LEU A 98 -4.12 -10.96 2.73
CA LEU A 98 -3.60 -10.94 1.35
C LEU A 98 -4.74 -10.90 0.29
N PRO A 99 -4.47 -10.48 -0.97
CA PRO A 99 -5.40 -9.58 -1.66
C PRO A 99 -6.47 -10.22 -2.58
N GLY A 100 -7.69 -9.67 -2.53
CA GLY A 100 -8.87 -10.16 -3.26
C GLY A 100 -9.53 -9.18 -4.22
N ARG A 101 -9.00 -9.08 -5.45
CA ARG A 101 -9.71 -8.78 -6.72
C ARG A 101 -10.68 -7.57 -6.78
N SER A 102 -10.16 -6.47 -7.34
CA SER A 102 -10.86 -5.28 -7.87
C SER A 102 -12.30 -5.49 -8.40
N LYS A 103 -13.22 -4.60 -8.00
CA LYS A 103 -14.56 -4.42 -8.61
C LYS A 103 -14.87 -2.94 -8.81
N ARG A 104 -15.06 -2.52 -10.06
CA ARG A 104 -15.35 -1.12 -10.44
C ARG A 104 -16.75 -0.71 -9.96
N THR A 105 -16.84 0.39 -9.21
CA THR A 105 -18.06 1.21 -9.08
C THR A 105 -17.70 2.66 -9.39
N ARG A 106 -18.62 3.42 -10.00
CA ARG A 106 -18.36 4.76 -10.53
C ARG A 106 -19.48 5.71 -10.14
N GLY A 107 -19.13 6.77 -9.42
CA GLY A 107 -19.99 7.94 -9.19
C GLY A 107 -20.80 7.92 -7.89
N SER A 108 -20.38 8.76 -6.94
CA SER A 108 -21.16 9.97 -6.63
C SER A 108 -20.26 10.98 -5.93
N ALA A 109 -20.11 12.18 -6.49
CA ALA A 109 -19.37 13.27 -5.86
C ALA A 109 -20.33 14.15 -5.05
N LYS A 110 -20.07 14.31 -3.75
CA LYS A 110 -20.76 15.25 -2.87
C LYS A 110 -19.78 15.80 -1.83
N GLY A 111 -19.98 17.06 -1.43
CA GLY A 111 -19.40 17.58 -0.19
C GLY A 111 -17.95 18.07 -0.26
N VAL A 112 -17.52 18.73 -1.34
CA VAL A 112 -16.37 19.64 -1.22
C VAL A 112 -16.83 20.83 -0.37
N SER A 113 -16.41 20.85 0.90
CA SER A 113 -16.39 22.09 1.68
C SER A 113 -15.40 23.04 1.02
N ASN A 114 -15.77 24.31 0.84
CA ASN A 114 -14.89 25.35 0.29
C ASN A 114 -13.85 25.83 1.31
N LEU A 115 -13.06 24.88 1.82
CA LEU A 115 -11.75 25.10 2.41
C LEU A 115 -10.94 25.92 1.39
N THR A 116 -10.37 27.08 1.77
CA THR A 116 -9.72 27.94 0.77
C THR A 116 -8.51 27.23 0.16
N LEU A 117 -8.02 27.66 -1.01
CA LEU A 117 -6.80 27.06 -1.60
C LEU A 117 -5.63 27.02 -0.59
N ARG A 118 -5.50 28.07 0.23
CA ARG A 118 -4.49 28.19 1.27
C ARG A 118 -4.73 27.23 2.44
N ASP A 119 -5.98 26.95 2.78
CA ASP A 119 -6.33 25.99 3.84
C ASP A 119 -6.27 24.54 3.34
N GLN A 120 -6.54 24.29 2.06
CA GLN A 120 -6.29 23.00 1.39
C GLN A 120 -4.79 22.72 1.36
N GLU A 121 -3.98 23.70 0.98
CA GLU A 121 -2.52 23.66 1.00
C GLU A 121 -2.00 23.44 2.43
N LYS A 122 -2.53 24.16 3.43
CA LYS A 122 -2.24 23.90 4.85
C LYS A 122 -2.60 22.47 5.29
N HIS A 123 -3.74 21.93 4.86
CA HIS A 123 -4.15 20.57 5.24
C HIS A 123 -3.31 19.50 4.51
N ILE A 124 -2.94 19.73 3.26
CA ILE A 124 -2.00 18.90 2.50
C ILE A 124 -0.62 18.90 3.16
N ASP A 125 -0.11 20.04 3.60
CA ASP A 125 1.17 20.13 4.30
C ASP A 125 1.13 19.52 5.70
N GLN A 126 -0.01 19.58 6.39
CA GLN A 126 -0.20 18.84 7.63
C GLN A 126 -0.16 17.34 7.35
N LEU A 127 -0.92 16.86 6.36
CA LEU A 127 -0.89 15.45 5.95
C LEU A 127 0.50 15.01 5.47
N LYS A 128 1.33 15.89 4.89
CA LYS A 128 2.75 15.61 4.61
C LYS A 128 3.58 15.47 5.90
N LYS A 129 3.46 16.41 6.85
CA LYS A 129 4.10 16.31 8.18
C LYS A 129 3.69 15.03 8.89
N ASP A 130 2.40 14.72 8.95
CA ASP A 130 1.85 13.54 9.59
C ASP A 130 2.32 12.24 8.90
N ASN A 131 2.38 12.23 7.57
CA ASN A 131 2.89 11.08 6.79
C ASN A 131 4.40 10.89 6.99
N PHE A 132 5.19 11.96 7.04
CA PHE A 132 6.62 11.92 7.34
C PHE A 132 6.90 11.45 8.78
N ASN A 133 6.12 11.95 9.75
CA ASN A 133 6.17 11.49 11.14
C ASN A 133 5.74 10.01 11.26
N LEU A 134 4.77 9.56 10.48
CA LEU A 134 4.41 8.13 10.36
C LEU A 134 5.53 7.31 9.71
N GLN A 135 6.22 7.82 8.67
CA GLN A 135 7.37 7.14 8.07
C GLN A 135 8.54 7.03 9.05
N LEU A 136 8.87 8.10 9.79
CA LEU A 136 9.86 8.06 10.88
C LEU A 136 9.45 7.07 11.98
N LYS A 137 8.17 7.05 12.37
CA LYS A 137 7.67 6.13 13.40
C LYS A 137 7.65 4.68 12.92
N VAL A 138 7.38 4.44 11.64
CA VAL A 138 7.53 3.11 11.00
C VAL A 138 9.00 2.72 10.98
N HIS A 139 9.91 3.57 10.49
CA HIS A 139 11.35 3.31 10.49
C HIS A 139 11.88 2.98 11.90
N PHE A 140 11.55 3.78 12.92
CA PHE A 140 11.97 3.48 14.29
C PHE A 140 11.29 2.24 14.90
N LEU A 141 10.10 1.83 14.42
CA LEU A 141 9.47 0.56 14.82
C LEU A 141 10.09 -0.64 14.09
N GLU A 142 10.48 -0.50 12.82
CA GLU A 142 11.19 -1.50 12.02
C GLU A 142 12.61 -1.70 12.54
N GLU A 143 13.34 -0.61 12.83
CA GLU A 143 14.65 -0.61 13.47
C GLU A 143 14.59 -1.22 14.88
N ARG A 144 13.58 -0.88 15.68
CA ARG A 144 13.35 -1.46 17.01
C ARG A 144 12.92 -2.93 16.95
N LEU A 145 12.21 -3.36 15.91
CA LEU A 145 11.93 -4.78 15.64
C LEU A 145 13.20 -5.54 15.27
N ALA A 146 14.04 -4.96 14.40
CA ALA A 146 15.33 -5.55 14.02
C ALA A 146 16.29 -5.66 15.21
N GLN A 147 16.30 -4.68 16.12
CA GLN A 147 17.13 -4.70 17.33
C GLN A 147 16.60 -5.64 18.43
N LEU A 148 15.27 -5.77 18.61
CA LEU A 148 14.69 -6.59 19.70
C LEU A 148 14.46 -8.06 19.34
N ALA A 149 14.45 -8.42 18.05
CA ALA A 149 14.00 -9.76 17.62
C ALA A 149 14.87 -10.44 16.53
N PRO A 150 16.22 -10.40 16.57
CA PRO A 150 17.06 -11.01 15.54
C PRO A 150 16.79 -12.52 15.36
N ASP A 151 16.63 -13.28 16.45
CA ASP A 151 16.36 -14.73 16.40
C ASP A 151 14.98 -15.05 15.79
N GLN A 152 13.99 -14.19 16.02
CA GLN A 152 12.65 -14.33 15.44
C GLN A 152 12.64 -13.93 13.96
N MET A 153 13.39 -12.89 13.58
CA MET A 153 13.62 -12.52 12.19
C MET A 153 14.35 -13.64 11.44
N GLU A 154 15.40 -14.21 12.03
CA GLU A 154 16.11 -15.36 11.44
C GLU A 154 15.22 -16.61 11.33
N THR A 155 14.42 -16.94 12.36
CA THR A 155 13.52 -18.10 12.27
C THR A 155 12.37 -17.87 11.30
N ALA A 156 11.81 -16.66 11.21
CA ALA A 156 10.83 -16.30 10.19
C ALA A 156 11.43 -16.31 8.77
N LEU A 157 12.69 -15.92 8.59
CA LEU A 157 13.42 -16.04 7.32
C LEU A 157 13.73 -17.50 6.98
N LYS A 158 14.18 -18.31 7.93
CA LYS A 158 14.41 -19.77 7.76
C LYS A 158 13.11 -20.50 7.43
N GLN A 159 12.00 -20.15 8.09
CA GLN A 159 10.66 -20.65 7.75
C GLN A 159 10.22 -20.18 6.36
N ASN A 160 10.42 -18.91 5.97
CA ASN A 160 10.12 -18.44 4.63
C ASN A 160 10.98 -19.13 3.56
N ILE A 161 12.25 -19.42 3.84
CA ILE A 161 13.12 -20.19 2.95
C ILE A 161 12.61 -21.63 2.80
N ASN A 162 12.25 -22.29 3.90
CA ASN A 162 11.67 -23.64 3.88
C ASN A 162 10.33 -23.66 3.14
N LEU A 163 9.40 -22.76 3.45
CA LEU A 163 8.12 -22.61 2.73
C LEU A 163 8.33 -22.30 1.24
N LYS A 164 9.38 -21.55 0.87
CA LYS A 164 9.74 -21.27 -0.53
C LYS A 164 10.36 -22.49 -1.23
N ILE A 165 11.04 -23.37 -0.49
CA ILE A 165 11.51 -24.69 -0.96
C ILE A 165 10.32 -25.66 -1.11
N GLU A 166 9.41 -25.72 -0.15
CA GLU A 166 8.19 -26.53 -0.20
C GLU A 166 7.26 -26.07 -1.34
N VAL A 167 7.05 -24.76 -1.51
CA VAL A 167 6.31 -24.20 -2.64
C VAL A 167 7.03 -24.44 -3.98
N GLN A 168 8.36 -24.52 -4.02
CA GLN A 168 9.11 -24.98 -5.20
C GLN A 168 8.90 -26.48 -5.46
N GLN A 169 8.98 -27.32 -4.43
CA GLN A 169 8.75 -28.76 -4.50
C GLN A 169 7.32 -29.06 -4.95
N HIS A 170 6.31 -28.52 -4.28
CA HIS A 170 4.91 -28.62 -4.68
C HIS A 170 4.62 -28.00 -6.05
N ARG A 171 5.34 -26.95 -6.49
CA ARG A 171 5.26 -26.48 -7.90
C ARG A 171 5.87 -27.46 -8.89
N MET A 172 6.95 -28.17 -8.53
CA MET A 172 7.53 -29.23 -9.34
C MET A 172 6.66 -30.49 -9.35
N GLU A 173 6.03 -30.84 -8.23
CA GLU A 173 5.07 -31.92 -8.11
C GLU A 173 3.78 -31.62 -8.85
N LEU A 174 3.21 -30.41 -8.72
CA LEU A 174 2.08 -29.97 -9.55
C LEU A 174 2.44 -29.94 -11.03
N LYS A 175 3.68 -29.62 -11.42
CA LYS A 175 4.15 -29.79 -12.82
C LYS A 175 4.23 -31.27 -13.22
N LYS A 176 4.76 -32.16 -12.37
CA LYS A 176 4.83 -33.62 -12.61
C LYS A 176 3.43 -34.22 -12.72
N LEU A 177 2.54 -33.95 -11.76
CA LEU A 177 1.14 -34.39 -11.73
C LEU A 177 0.36 -33.80 -12.90
N LYS A 178 0.53 -32.52 -13.25
CA LYS A 178 -0.12 -31.93 -14.43
C LYS A 178 0.42 -32.53 -15.74
N LYS A 179 1.70 -32.94 -15.80
CA LYS A 179 2.25 -33.70 -16.94
C LYS A 179 1.67 -35.11 -16.98
N LEU A 180 1.60 -35.82 -15.85
CA LEU A 180 1.02 -37.15 -15.72
C LEU A 180 -0.47 -37.15 -16.11
N VAL A 181 -1.24 -36.17 -15.64
CA VAL A 181 -2.65 -35.96 -16.02
C VAL A 181 -2.75 -35.58 -17.50
N LEU A 182 -1.83 -34.79 -18.06
CA LEU A 182 -1.80 -34.52 -19.52
C LEU A 182 -1.45 -35.74 -20.36
N GLU A 183 -0.64 -36.66 -19.84
CA GLU A 183 -0.31 -37.95 -20.47
C GLU A 183 -1.50 -38.90 -20.37
N GLN A 184 -2.10 -39.06 -19.18
CA GLN A 184 -3.33 -39.82 -18.96
C GLN A 184 -4.53 -39.28 -19.76
N THR A 185 -4.71 -37.96 -19.89
CA THR A 185 -5.78 -37.40 -20.75
C THR A 185 -5.50 -37.59 -22.23
N LYS A 186 -4.22 -37.64 -22.66
CA LYS A 186 -3.87 -38.00 -24.04
C LYS A 186 -4.04 -39.49 -24.31
N GLU A 187 -3.84 -40.34 -23.31
CA GLU A 187 -4.12 -41.78 -23.40
C GLU A 187 -5.62 -42.05 -23.38
N LEU A 188 -6.40 -41.33 -22.56
CA LEU A 188 -7.86 -41.34 -22.61
C LEU A 188 -8.40 -40.78 -23.94
N GLU A 189 -7.84 -39.70 -24.49
CA GLU A 189 -8.19 -39.24 -25.85
C GLU A 189 -7.85 -40.29 -26.91
N ARG A 190 -6.71 -40.98 -26.79
CA ARG A 190 -6.32 -42.06 -27.72
C ARG A 190 -7.24 -43.28 -27.61
N LEU A 191 -7.67 -43.66 -26.41
CA LEU A 191 -8.66 -44.71 -26.18
C LEU A 191 -10.04 -44.29 -26.72
N GLN A 192 -10.48 -43.07 -26.43
CA GLN A 192 -11.79 -42.54 -26.83
C GLN A 192 -11.90 -42.26 -28.34
N LYS A 193 -10.80 -41.90 -29.01
CA LYS A 193 -10.71 -41.78 -30.48
C LYS A 193 -10.30 -43.10 -31.18
N GLY A 194 -9.95 -44.14 -30.41
CA GLY A 194 -9.56 -45.47 -30.91
C GLY A 194 -10.73 -46.46 -31.04
N GLY A 195 -11.96 -46.04 -30.77
CA GLY A 195 -13.17 -46.87 -30.74
C GLY A 195 -13.67 -47.38 -32.10
N GLY A 196 -12.83 -48.07 -32.87
CA GLY A 196 -13.23 -48.73 -34.12
C GLY A 196 -12.05 -49.23 -34.95
N ALA A 197 -12.14 -50.48 -35.44
CA ALA A 197 -11.27 -51.14 -36.42
C ALA A 197 -9.76 -51.29 -36.12
N GLY A 198 -9.14 -50.50 -35.23
CA GLY A 198 -7.70 -50.57 -34.96
C GLY A 198 -7.22 -51.72 -34.07
N SER A 199 -8.11 -52.32 -33.26
CA SER A 199 -7.71 -53.17 -32.13
C SER A 199 -6.83 -54.36 -32.51
N ARG A 200 -7.28 -55.23 -33.45
CA ARG A 200 -6.57 -56.48 -33.78
C ARG A 200 -5.15 -56.29 -34.33
N SER A 201 -4.90 -55.22 -35.09
CA SER A 201 -3.54 -54.94 -35.60
C SER A 201 -2.62 -54.44 -34.49
N ARG A 202 -3.18 -53.72 -33.51
CA ARG A 202 -2.46 -53.26 -32.32
C ARG A 202 -2.23 -54.40 -31.32
N GLU A 203 -3.18 -55.31 -31.23
CA GLU A 203 -3.16 -56.51 -30.37
C GLU A 203 -2.05 -57.46 -30.81
N LEU A 204 -1.97 -57.81 -32.10
CA LEU A 204 -0.86 -58.59 -32.66
C LEU A 204 0.50 -57.89 -32.52
N GLU A 205 0.60 -56.59 -32.81
CA GLU A 205 1.83 -55.82 -32.55
C GLU A 205 2.20 -55.80 -31.05
N LEU A 206 1.23 -55.83 -30.15
CA LEU A 206 1.48 -55.81 -28.70
C LEU A 206 1.77 -57.19 -28.14
N GLU A 207 1.26 -58.28 -28.73
CA GLU A 207 1.68 -59.65 -28.45
C GLU A 207 3.10 -59.89 -28.95
N GLU A 208 3.42 -59.50 -30.20
CA GLU A 208 4.78 -59.53 -30.74
C GLU A 208 5.75 -58.73 -29.87
N LYS A 209 5.36 -57.52 -29.44
CA LYS A 209 6.17 -56.67 -28.55
C LYS A 209 6.14 -57.12 -27.09
N LEU A 210 5.17 -57.93 -26.66
CA LEU A 210 5.19 -58.61 -25.36
C LEU A 210 6.13 -59.80 -25.38
N GLU A 211 6.12 -60.61 -26.44
CA GLU A 211 7.11 -61.67 -26.59
C GLU A 211 8.51 -61.11 -26.77
N GLU A 212 8.71 -60.03 -27.55
CA GLU A 212 9.98 -59.33 -27.61
C GLU A 212 10.37 -58.79 -26.23
N ARG A 213 9.46 -58.14 -25.49
CA ARG A 213 9.73 -57.66 -24.14
C ARG A 213 9.97 -58.78 -23.14
N GLU A 214 9.39 -59.96 -23.30
CA GLU A 214 9.65 -61.11 -22.44
C GLU A 214 10.95 -61.84 -22.82
N ARG A 215 11.28 -61.92 -24.11
CA ARG A 215 12.59 -62.35 -24.60
C ARG A 215 13.67 -61.39 -24.08
N GLU A 216 13.46 -60.08 -24.24
CA GLU A 216 14.32 -59.01 -23.73
C GLU A 216 14.36 -58.99 -22.19
N ILE A 217 13.29 -59.31 -21.46
CA ILE A 217 13.31 -59.46 -19.99
C ILE A 217 14.02 -60.75 -19.56
N ARG A 218 13.91 -61.85 -20.30
CA ARG A 218 14.68 -63.09 -20.06
C ARG A 218 16.17 -62.85 -20.36
N GLU A 219 16.49 -62.13 -21.43
CA GLU A 219 17.85 -61.69 -21.74
C GLU A 219 18.38 -60.67 -20.75
N LEU A 220 17.61 -59.66 -20.32
CA LEU A 220 18.02 -58.69 -19.30
C LEU A 220 18.14 -59.34 -17.93
N ARG A 221 17.39 -60.40 -17.62
CA ARG A 221 17.63 -61.23 -16.41
C ARG A 221 18.90 -62.09 -16.52
N ARG A 222 19.31 -62.50 -17.73
CA ARG A 222 20.66 -63.08 -17.97
C ARG A 222 21.76 -62.04 -17.91
N ARG A 223 21.62 -60.89 -18.59
CA ARG A 223 22.62 -59.81 -18.66
C ARG A 223 22.79 -59.10 -17.32
N LYS A 224 21.74 -58.93 -16.52
CA LYS A 224 21.82 -58.36 -15.15
C LYS A 224 22.39 -59.35 -14.11
N ALA A 225 22.71 -60.58 -14.50
CA ALA A 225 23.49 -61.51 -13.67
C ALA A 225 25.00 -61.25 -13.75
N ILE A 226 25.47 -60.37 -14.66
CA ILE A 226 26.89 -60.00 -14.78
C ILE A 226 27.02 -58.46 -14.85
N GLY A 227 27.93 -57.90 -14.05
CA GLY A 227 28.00 -56.46 -13.74
C GLY A 227 28.66 -55.61 -14.82
N LEU A 228 28.68 -54.28 -14.67
CA LEU A 228 29.14 -53.35 -15.72
C LEU A 228 30.64 -53.42 -16.10
N ASP A 229 31.48 -54.11 -15.33
CA ASP A 229 32.84 -54.46 -15.75
C ASP A 229 32.85 -55.47 -16.91
N ASP A 230 31.82 -56.32 -16.97
CA ASP A 230 31.60 -57.38 -17.96
C ASP A 230 31.36 -56.82 -19.37
N ALA A 231 31.00 -55.54 -19.53
CA ALA A 231 30.91 -54.92 -20.86
C ALA A 231 32.31 -54.71 -21.49
N LYS A 232 33.30 -54.37 -20.67
CA LYS A 232 34.70 -54.24 -21.09
C LYS A 232 35.41 -55.58 -21.09
N LEU A 233 35.04 -56.47 -20.16
CA LEU A 233 35.45 -57.88 -20.23
C LEU A 233 35.00 -58.46 -21.57
N ARG A 234 33.74 -58.27 -21.99
CA ARG A 234 33.23 -58.66 -23.31
C ARG A 234 33.96 -58.02 -24.49
N GLU A 235 34.37 -56.75 -24.43
CA GLU A 235 35.21 -56.20 -25.51
C GLU A 235 36.55 -56.91 -25.61
N TYR A 236 37.18 -57.25 -24.47
CA TYR A 236 38.40 -58.06 -24.47
C TYR A 236 38.16 -59.54 -24.78
N GLU A 237 37.05 -60.14 -24.36
CA GLU A 237 36.65 -61.52 -24.69
C GLU A 237 36.23 -61.67 -26.14
N ILE A 238 35.64 -60.64 -26.76
CA ILE A 238 35.42 -60.59 -28.21
C ILE A 238 36.76 -60.43 -28.92
N LYS A 239 37.68 -59.59 -28.42
CA LYS A 239 39.04 -59.49 -28.97
C LYS A 239 39.83 -60.80 -28.86
N ILE A 240 39.66 -61.51 -27.74
CA ILE A 240 40.28 -62.81 -27.48
C ILE A 240 39.59 -63.88 -28.32
N ALA A 241 38.26 -63.90 -28.45
CA ALA A 241 37.53 -64.82 -29.33
C ALA A 241 37.84 -64.57 -30.81
N GLU A 242 38.01 -63.33 -31.27
CA GLU A 242 38.52 -63.00 -32.61
C GLU A 242 39.94 -63.56 -32.82
N LEU A 243 40.79 -63.51 -31.79
CA LEU A 243 42.14 -64.09 -31.81
C LEU A 243 42.13 -65.63 -31.69
N GLU A 244 41.20 -66.21 -30.95
CA GLU A 244 41.03 -67.65 -30.78
C GLU A 244 40.39 -68.28 -32.02
N ASP A 245 39.46 -67.61 -32.69
CA ASP A 245 38.84 -68.07 -33.95
C ASP A 245 39.81 -67.89 -35.14
N THR A 246 40.64 -66.85 -35.14
CA THR A 246 41.75 -66.73 -36.11
C THR A 246 42.92 -67.68 -35.82
N LEU A 247 43.15 -68.08 -34.56
CA LEU A 247 44.05 -69.18 -34.21
C LEU A 247 43.43 -70.55 -34.55
N MET A 248 42.14 -70.78 -34.31
CA MET A 248 41.46 -72.05 -34.58
C MET A 248 41.33 -72.30 -36.07
N THR A 249 41.06 -71.27 -36.88
CA THR A 249 41.14 -71.36 -38.34
C THR A 249 42.57 -71.59 -38.81
N ARG A 250 43.59 -71.00 -38.18
CA ARG A 250 45.00 -71.32 -38.45
C ARG A 250 45.38 -72.75 -38.07
N ASP A 251 44.91 -73.27 -36.95
CA ASP A 251 45.14 -74.65 -36.54
C ASP A 251 44.37 -75.63 -37.44
N TYR A 252 43.16 -75.29 -37.90
CA TYR A 252 42.43 -76.06 -38.90
C TYR A 252 43.11 -76.02 -40.28
N GLU A 253 43.68 -74.89 -40.70
CA GLU A 253 44.57 -74.81 -41.87
C GLU A 253 45.79 -75.73 -41.68
N LEU A 254 46.44 -75.71 -40.51
CA LEU A 254 47.60 -76.54 -40.22
C LEU A 254 47.27 -78.03 -40.10
N GLU A 255 46.11 -78.41 -39.58
CA GLU A 255 45.62 -79.79 -39.53
C GLU A 255 45.18 -80.29 -40.91
N SER A 256 44.51 -79.45 -41.72
CA SER A 256 44.21 -79.77 -43.11
C SER A 256 45.48 -79.96 -43.95
N ASN A 257 46.52 -79.14 -43.72
CA ASN A 257 47.82 -79.33 -44.38
C ASN A 257 48.59 -80.56 -43.86
N LYS A 258 48.48 -80.91 -42.57
CA LYS A 258 49.02 -82.18 -42.04
C LYS A 258 48.30 -83.39 -42.66
N ALA A 259 46.97 -83.39 -42.72
CA ALA A 259 46.20 -84.46 -43.33
C ALA A 259 46.56 -84.66 -44.81
N LEU A 260 46.69 -83.58 -45.58
CA LEU A 260 47.18 -83.64 -46.96
C LEU A 260 48.61 -84.17 -47.07
N LEU A 261 49.48 -83.94 -46.09
CA LEU A 261 50.82 -84.52 -46.06
C LEU A 261 50.80 -86.00 -45.65
N GLU A 262 49.91 -86.42 -44.75
CA GLU A 262 49.73 -87.83 -44.37
C GLU A 262 49.11 -88.65 -45.52
N ASP A 263 48.10 -88.13 -46.23
CA ASP A 263 47.54 -88.76 -47.44
C ASP A 263 48.60 -88.96 -48.54
N ASN A 264 49.43 -87.94 -48.80
CA ASN A 264 50.54 -88.05 -49.75
C ASN A 264 51.60 -89.08 -49.28
N GLN A 265 51.86 -89.15 -47.98
CA GLN A 265 52.80 -90.13 -47.41
C GLN A 265 52.24 -91.56 -47.51
N GLU A 266 50.94 -91.78 -47.30
CA GLU A 266 50.28 -93.07 -47.51
C GLU A 266 50.29 -93.50 -48.98
N GLU A 267 50.01 -92.60 -49.92
CA GLU A 267 49.99 -92.95 -51.35
C GLU A 267 51.38 -93.36 -51.86
N ILE A 268 52.45 -92.72 -51.35
CA ILE A 268 53.84 -93.15 -51.58
C ILE A 268 54.09 -94.57 -51.02
N PHE A 269 53.58 -94.90 -49.84
CA PHE A 269 53.69 -96.25 -49.28
C PHE A 269 52.90 -97.31 -50.07
N ARG A 270 51.72 -96.95 -50.61
CA ARG A 270 50.91 -97.85 -51.46
C ARG A 270 51.62 -98.14 -52.79
N LEU A 271 52.18 -97.12 -53.44
CA LEU A 271 52.89 -97.26 -54.73
C LEU A 271 54.17 -98.10 -54.63
N GLN A 272 54.88 -98.06 -53.50
CA GLN A 272 56.06 -98.93 -53.30
C GLN A 272 55.73 -100.40 -53.05
N SER A 273 54.49 -100.75 -52.63
CA SER A 273 54.13 -102.12 -52.24
C SER A 273 53.67 -103.03 -53.40
N ILE A 274 53.43 -102.50 -54.60
CA ILE A 274 52.85 -103.26 -55.72
C ILE A 274 53.91 -103.78 -56.70
N ALA A 275 55.10 -103.18 -56.74
CA ALA A 275 56.13 -103.42 -57.76
C ALA A 275 56.98 -104.69 -57.57
N SER A 276 56.44 -105.81 -57.05
CA SER A 276 57.23 -107.06 -56.82
C SER A 276 56.41 -108.37 -56.69
N ARG A 277 56.08 -109.07 -57.81
CA ARG A 277 55.88 -110.56 -57.90
C ARG A 277 55.45 -111.16 -59.29
N ASN A 278 56.12 -112.27 -59.71
CA ASN A 278 55.65 -113.50 -60.47
C ASN A 278 55.80 -113.73 -62.03
N GLY A 279 55.95 -115.04 -62.44
CA GLY A 279 55.92 -115.69 -63.80
C GLY A 279 56.09 -117.27 -63.83
N ASP A 280 55.94 -117.98 -65.01
CA ASP A 280 56.19 -119.46 -65.40
C ASP A 280 55.11 -120.61 -65.14
N THR A 281 54.99 -121.89 -65.68
CA THR A 281 55.29 -122.81 -66.90
C THR A 281 54.63 -124.25 -66.71
N SER A 282 54.59 -125.39 -67.51
CA SER A 282 54.69 -125.89 -68.95
C SER A 282 54.31 -127.45 -69.15
N PHE A 283 54.32 -128.06 -70.40
CA PHE A 283 54.35 -129.54 -70.85
C PHE A 283 53.05 -130.46 -70.75
N ASP A 284 52.76 -131.71 -71.30
CA ASP A 284 53.25 -132.81 -72.26
C ASP A 284 52.09 -133.93 -72.48
N ASP A 285 52.00 -135.11 -73.20
CA ASP A 285 52.66 -136.00 -74.26
C ASP A 285 51.65 -137.17 -74.79
N ALA A 286 52.00 -138.20 -75.65
CA ALA A 286 51.10 -139.16 -76.42
C ALA A 286 51.49 -140.71 -76.58
N GLY A 287 50.87 -141.52 -77.52
CA GLY A 287 51.18 -143.00 -77.75
C GLY A 287 50.43 -143.82 -78.87
N GLU A 288 50.92 -145.02 -79.30
CA GLU A 288 50.57 -145.67 -80.62
C GLU A 288 50.44 -147.26 -80.73
N SER A 289 50.21 -147.74 -81.97
CA SER A 289 49.80 -149.04 -82.56
C SER A 289 50.68 -150.33 -82.42
N ARG A 290 50.06 -151.53 -82.59
CA ARG A 290 50.65 -152.66 -83.37
C ARG A 290 49.57 -153.53 -84.06
N ARG A 291 49.60 -154.00 -85.34
CA ARG A 291 50.58 -154.06 -86.47
C ARG A 291 51.39 -155.38 -86.66
N ASP A 292 50.77 -156.59 -86.84
CA ASP A 292 51.45 -157.78 -87.46
C ASP A 292 50.60 -159.03 -87.86
N ARG A 293 50.39 -159.25 -89.18
CA ARG A 293 50.16 -160.54 -89.89
C ARG A 293 49.97 -160.35 -91.41
N MET A 294 49.83 -159.11 -91.84
CA MET A 294 49.75 -158.64 -93.23
C MET A 294 51.09 -158.78 -94.00
N THR A 295 52.10 -159.41 -93.40
CA THR A 295 53.49 -159.48 -93.90
C THR A 295 53.64 -160.15 -95.27
N ARG A 296 52.69 -160.98 -95.70
CA ARG A 296 52.67 -161.53 -97.08
C ARG A 296 52.10 -160.59 -98.15
N ARG A 297 51.59 -159.42 -97.75
CA ARG A 297 51.27 -158.29 -98.64
C ARG A 297 52.39 -157.26 -98.68
N MET A 298 53.38 -157.39 -97.79
CA MET A 298 54.55 -156.50 -97.67
C MET A 298 55.50 -156.74 -98.85
N GLU A 299 55.88 -157.99 -99.13
CA GLU A 299 56.83 -158.36 -100.20
C GLU A 299 56.40 -157.85 -101.60
N GLU A 300 55.11 -157.83 -101.92
CA GLU A 300 54.59 -157.26 -103.19
C GLU A 300 54.59 -155.71 -103.20
N LEU A 301 54.51 -155.06 -102.02
CA LEU A 301 54.54 -153.60 -101.88
C LEU A 301 55.96 -153.06 -101.72
N GLU A 302 56.89 -153.84 -101.18
CA GLU A 302 58.30 -153.47 -100.96
C GLU A 302 59.00 -153.16 -102.28
N ALA A 303 58.77 -153.99 -103.32
CA ALA A 303 59.28 -153.74 -104.66
C ALA A 303 58.79 -152.41 -105.28
N GLN A 304 57.58 -151.94 -104.94
CA GLN A 304 57.04 -150.67 -105.41
C GLN A 304 57.39 -149.47 -104.50
N ASN A 305 57.84 -149.71 -103.27
CA ASN A 305 58.30 -148.63 -102.37
C ASN A 305 59.69 -148.12 -102.77
N GLU A 306 60.58 -149.01 -103.21
CA GLU A 306 61.97 -148.64 -103.47
C GLU A 306 62.14 -147.75 -104.70
N GLU A 307 61.33 -147.94 -105.75
CA GLU A 307 61.34 -147.08 -106.94
C GLU A 307 60.82 -145.65 -106.64
N LEU A 308 59.86 -145.51 -105.72
CA LEU A 308 59.35 -144.20 -105.32
C LEU A 308 60.30 -143.42 -104.41
N ARG A 309 61.05 -144.08 -103.52
CA ARG A 309 61.94 -143.41 -102.55
C ARG A 309 63.00 -142.53 -103.20
N ILE A 310 63.67 -143.06 -104.23
CA ILE A 310 64.74 -142.35 -104.95
C ILE A 310 64.22 -141.03 -105.52
N THR A 311 62.97 -141.00 -106.00
CA THR A 311 62.34 -139.78 -106.56
C THR A 311 61.91 -138.74 -105.52
N VAL A 312 61.85 -139.11 -104.23
CA VAL A 312 61.59 -138.18 -103.11
C VAL A 312 62.92 -137.57 -102.63
N GLU A 313 63.95 -138.39 -102.49
CA GLU A 313 65.27 -137.97 -102.00
C GLU A 313 65.92 -136.89 -102.89
N ASP A 314 65.71 -136.95 -104.22
CA ASP A 314 66.12 -135.88 -105.15
C ASP A 314 65.34 -134.55 -104.97
N GLN A 315 64.13 -134.57 -104.40
CA GLN A 315 63.31 -133.36 -104.20
C GLN A 315 63.61 -132.65 -102.88
N ASP A 316 63.83 -133.41 -101.80
CA ASP A 316 64.15 -132.84 -100.47
C ASP A 316 65.46 -132.02 -100.51
N ASN A 317 66.46 -132.49 -101.26
CA ASN A 317 67.73 -131.80 -101.49
C ASN A 317 67.59 -130.40 -102.15
N LEU A 318 66.47 -130.13 -102.82
CA LEU A 318 66.23 -128.87 -103.53
C LEU A 318 65.41 -127.87 -102.70
N LEU A 319 64.79 -128.31 -101.60
CA LEU A 319 64.11 -127.43 -100.64
C LEU A 319 65.10 -126.78 -99.67
N ALA A 320 66.04 -127.55 -99.10
CA ALA A 320 66.98 -127.05 -98.09
C ALA A 320 67.75 -125.79 -98.54
N GLN A 321 68.26 -125.78 -99.78
CA GLN A 321 68.99 -124.64 -100.35
C GLN A 321 68.16 -123.35 -100.46
N ARG A 322 66.83 -123.42 -100.31
CA ARG A 322 65.92 -122.26 -100.35
C ARG A 322 65.44 -121.81 -98.98
N GLU A 323 65.77 -122.55 -97.93
CA GLU A 323 65.57 -122.12 -96.54
C GLU A 323 66.80 -121.34 -96.06
N ASP A 324 68.01 -121.80 -96.37
CA ASP A 324 69.26 -121.09 -96.09
C ASP A 324 69.26 -119.63 -96.65
N GLU A 325 68.93 -119.45 -97.94
CA GLU A 325 68.87 -118.13 -98.61
C GLU A 325 67.87 -117.14 -97.98
N LYS A 326 66.97 -117.62 -97.10
CA LYS A 326 65.91 -116.82 -96.47
C LYS A 326 66.31 -116.30 -95.08
N GLU A 327 67.18 -117.00 -94.34
CA GLU A 327 67.55 -116.60 -92.98
C GLU A 327 68.51 -115.40 -92.97
N ASP A 328 69.54 -115.40 -93.82
CA ASP A 328 70.51 -114.28 -93.98
C ASP A 328 69.85 -112.91 -94.23
N LEU A 329 68.66 -112.89 -94.85
CA LEU A 329 67.91 -111.67 -95.16
C LEU A 329 67.08 -111.12 -94.00
N ALA A 330 66.84 -111.91 -92.94
CA ALA A 330 66.07 -111.47 -91.77
C ALA A 330 66.94 -110.61 -90.83
N ASP A 331 68.10 -111.11 -90.44
CA ASP A 331 69.01 -110.49 -89.45
C ASP A 331 69.41 -109.05 -89.85
N MET A 332 69.63 -108.82 -91.14
CA MET A 332 70.01 -107.50 -91.67
C MET A 332 68.95 -106.42 -91.37
N VAL A 333 67.66 -106.78 -91.37
CA VAL A 333 66.54 -105.85 -91.17
C VAL A 333 66.41 -105.39 -89.72
N GLU A 334 66.67 -106.29 -88.77
CA GLU A 334 66.49 -105.99 -87.34
C GLU A 334 67.55 -104.99 -86.83
N SER A 335 68.80 -105.12 -87.29
CA SER A 335 69.91 -104.25 -86.91
C SER A 335 69.67 -102.75 -87.17
N LEU A 336 68.91 -102.41 -88.22
CA LEU A 336 68.65 -101.04 -88.65
C LEU A 336 67.57 -100.32 -87.83
N ARG A 337 66.72 -101.04 -87.08
CA ARG A 337 65.69 -100.43 -86.24
C ARG A 337 66.28 -99.76 -84.99
N LEU A 338 67.16 -100.46 -84.29
CA LEU A 338 67.73 -100.03 -83.01
C LEU A 338 68.49 -98.69 -83.09
N GLN A 339 69.05 -98.34 -84.26
CA GLN A 339 69.82 -97.11 -84.43
C GLN A 339 68.96 -95.83 -84.54
N LEU A 340 67.65 -95.94 -84.80
CA LEU A 340 66.76 -94.78 -84.93
C LEU A 340 66.23 -94.26 -83.57
N GLU A 341 65.99 -95.17 -82.63
CA GLU A 341 65.32 -94.87 -81.37
C GLU A 341 66.22 -94.08 -80.39
N ASP A 342 67.50 -94.46 -80.31
CA ASP A 342 68.51 -93.83 -79.43
C ASP A 342 68.79 -92.35 -79.75
N LEU A 343 68.48 -91.92 -80.98
CA LEU A 343 68.65 -90.52 -81.43
C LEU A 343 67.50 -89.59 -81.04
N GLN A 344 66.31 -90.11 -80.68
CA GLN A 344 65.17 -89.27 -80.34
C GLN A 344 65.28 -88.74 -78.90
N GLN A 345 65.55 -89.61 -77.92
CA GLN A 345 65.53 -89.27 -76.49
C GLN A 345 66.47 -88.10 -76.12
N ARG A 346 67.63 -88.00 -76.78
CA ARG A 346 68.62 -86.96 -76.47
C ARG A 346 68.17 -85.52 -76.80
N ARG A 347 67.18 -85.33 -77.67
CA ARG A 347 66.68 -83.98 -78.01
C ARG A 347 65.72 -83.39 -76.98
N GLU A 348 65.06 -84.22 -76.19
CA GLU A 348 63.96 -83.78 -75.33
C GLU A 348 64.50 -83.19 -74.01
N ALA A 349 65.56 -83.77 -73.45
CA ALA A 349 66.21 -83.29 -72.22
C ALA A 349 66.69 -81.83 -72.32
N GLU A 350 67.40 -81.46 -73.40
CA GLU A 350 67.95 -80.10 -73.57
C GLU A 350 66.86 -79.01 -73.66
N ALA A 351 65.59 -79.36 -73.91
CA ALA A 351 64.52 -78.38 -74.03
C ALA A 351 64.11 -77.79 -72.67
N ILE A 352 64.18 -78.59 -71.59
CA ILE A 352 63.53 -78.30 -70.30
C ILE A 352 64.32 -77.26 -69.48
N GLU A 353 65.62 -77.49 -69.27
CA GLU A 353 66.49 -76.66 -68.39
C GLU A 353 66.49 -75.16 -68.75
N ARG A 354 66.30 -74.83 -70.05
CA ARG A 354 66.27 -73.45 -70.54
C ARG A 354 64.99 -72.68 -70.20
N SER A 355 63.95 -73.37 -69.70
CA SER A 355 62.68 -72.74 -69.30
C SER A 355 62.72 -72.23 -67.85
N GLU A 356 63.16 -73.07 -66.91
CA GLU A 356 63.17 -72.82 -65.46
C GLU A 356 64.06 -71.61 -65.10
N SER A 357 65.24 -71.53 -65.73
CA SER A 357 66.22 -70.44 -65.53
C SER A 357 65.69 -69.04 -65.85
N ARG A 358 64.51 -68.90 -66.50
CA ARG A 358 63.88 -67.61 -66.81
C ARG A 358 62.78 -67.21 -65.84
N ALA A 359 62.22 -68.13 -65.05
CA ALA A 359 61.11 -67.81 -64.14
C ALA A 359 61.60 -66.98 -62.93
N MET A 360 62.64 -67.49 -62.26
CA MET A 360 63.16 -66.97 -60.98
C MET A 360 63.50 -65.46 -60.99
N ILE A 361 64.01 -64.94 -62.11
CA ILE A 361 64.42 -63.53 -62.24
C ILE A 361 63.21 -62.57 -62.18
N PHE A 362 62.02 -63.00 -62.61
CA PHE A 362 60.81 -62.17 -62.56
C PHE A 362 60.12 -62.18 -61.18
N GLU A 363 60.52 -63.07 -60.27
CA GLU A 363 59.95 -63.13 -58.93
C GLU A 363 60.69 -62.18 -57.99
N GLU A 364 62.04 -62.20 -57.99
CA GLU A 364 62.86 -61.30 -57.17
C GLU A 364 62.61 -59.80 -57.47
N GLN A 365 62.22 -59.47 -58.70
CA GLN A 365 61.88 -58.09 -59.07
C GLN A 365 60.60 -57.59 -58.39
N ARG A 366 59.55 -58.44 -58.32
CA ARG A 366 58.25 -58.08 -57.73
C ARG A 366 58.33 -57.89 -56.22
N GLU A 367 59.11 -58.71 -55.53
CA GLU A 367 59.30 -58.59 -54.08
C GLU A 367 59.93 -57.24 -53.70
N ARG A 368 60.83 -56.73 -54.54
CA ARG A 368 61.48 -55.42 -54.35
C ARG A 368 60.51 -54.27 -54.57
N GLU A 369 59.68 -54.34 -55.62
CA GLU A 369 58.65 -53.32 -55.91
C GLU A 369 57.66 -53.16 -54.75
N MET A 370 57.14 -54.27 -54.19
CA MET A 370 56.23 -54.23 -53.04
C MET A 370 56.82 -53.54 -51.81
N VAL A 371 58.09 -53.79 -51.49
CA VAL A 371 58.77 -53.18 -50.32
C VAL A 371 59.02 -51.68 -50.51
N GLU A 372 59.24 -51.22 -51.74
CA GLU A 372 59.35 -49.79 -52.03
C GLU A 372 57.99 -49.08 -51.95
N GLU A 373 56.89 -49.72 -52.39
CA GLU A 373 55.53 -49.20 -52.20
C GLU A 373 55.14 -49.06 -50.71
N ASP A 374 55.36 -50.09 -49.90
CA ASP A 374 55.09 -50.05 -48.45
C ASP A 374 55.91 -48.96 -47.74
N MET A 375 57.20 -48.82 -48.08
CA MET A 375 58.05 -47.79 -47.49
C MET A 375 57.64 -46.37 -47.91
N ASN A 376 57.05 -46.19 -49.09
CA ASN A 376 56.45 -44.92 -49.51
C ASN A 376 55.12 -44.66 -48.76
N ALA A 377 54.25 -45.66 -48.61
CA ALA A 377 53.01 -45.53 -47.84
C ALA A 377 53.24 -45.18 -46.36
N VAL A 378 54.38 -45.58 -45.77
CA VAL A 378 54.79 -45.14 -44.42
C VAL A 378 55.27 -43.69 -44.40
N ARG A 379 56.00 -43.23 -45.43
CA ARG A 379 56.44 -41.83 -45.55
C ARG A 379 55.24 -40.88 -45.68
N ASP A 380 54.26 -41.24 -46.49
CA ASP A 380 53.05 -40.42 -46.70
C ASP A 380 52.21 -40.31 -45.41
N LYS A 381 52.07 -41.41 -44.66
CA LYS A 381 51.41 -41.41 -43.34
C LYS A 381 52.15 -40.52 -42.34
N LEU A 382 53.49 -40.58 -42.32
CA LEU A 382 54.30 -39.75 -41.42
C LEU A 382 54.21 -38.26 -41.80
N ALA A 383 54.22 -37.93 -43.10
CA ALA A 383 53.99 -36.57 -43.58
C ALA A 383 52.60 -36.05 -43.21
N ALA A 384 51.55 -36.86 -43.38
CA ALA A 384 50.18 -36.50 -43.01
C ALA A 384 50.03 -36.23 -41.51
N ILE A 385 50.59 -37.09 -40.64
CA ILE A 385 50.58 -36.89 -39.18
C ILE A 385 51.36 -35.63 -38.78
N THR A 386 52.49 -35.36 -39.44
CA THR A 386 53.28 -34.13 -39.21
C THR A 386 52.50 -32.87 -39.59
N ILE A 387 51.71 -32.92 -40.68
CA ILE A 387 50.85 -31.81 -41.11
C ILE A 387 49.66 -31.62 -40.14
N GLU A 388 49.01 -32.70 -39.67
CA GLU A 388 47.94 -32.57 -38.67
C GLU A 388 48.47 -32.02 -37.34
N LEU A 389 49.68 -32.44 -36.92
CA LEU A 389 50.32 -31.88 -35.72
C LEU A 389 50.56 -30.38 -35.85
N GLN A 390 51.19 -29.93 -36.94
CA GLN A 390 51.41 -28.51 -37.21
C GLN A 390 50.08 -27.73 -37.23
N GLN A 391 49.04 -28.24 -37.89
CA GLN A 391 47.72 -27.60 -37.92
C GLN A 391 47.11 -27.45 -36.52
N ARG A 392 47.34 -28.41 -35.61
CA ARG A 392 46.86 -28.34 -34.22
C ARG A 392 47.71 -27.42 -33.35
N GLU A 393 49.01 -27.29 -33.63
CA GLU A 393 49.89 -26.31 -33.00
C GLU A 393 49.51 -24.90 -33.44
N ASP A 394 49.30 -24.66 -34.74
CA ASP A 394 48.78 -23.40 -35.31
C ASP A 394 47.40 -23.03 -34.72
N GLU A 395 46.47 -24.00 -34.62
CA GLU A 395 45.15 -23.81 -33.99
C GLU A 395 45.27 -23.41 -32.51
N LEU A 396 46.23 -23.99 -31.77
CA LEU A 396 46.48 -23.67 -30.36
C LEU A 396 47.14 -22.30 -30.19
N GLU A 397 48.09 -21.91 -31.04
CA GLU A 397 48.66 -20.56 -31.03
C GLU A 397 47.60 -19.49 -31.30
N MET A 398 46.76 -19.68 -32.33
CA MET A 398 45.63 -18.79 -32.61
C MET A 398 44.64 -18.70 -31.45
N LYS A 399 44.35 -19.82 -30.78
CA LYS A 399 43.44 -19.85 -29.61
C LYS A 399 44.06 -19.25 -28.35
N ASN A 400 45.38 -19.32 -28.17
CA ASN A 400 46.07 -18.62 -27.10
C ASN A 400 46.09 -17.11 -27.34
N ALA A 401 46.34 -16.66 -28.57
CA ALA A 401 46.25 -15.24 -28.94
C ALA A 401 44.84 -14.66 -28.71
N GLU A 402 43.77 -15.38 -29.10
CA GLU A 402 42.38 -15.01 -28.78
C GLU A 402 42.13 -14.90 -27.26
N ILE A 403 42.77 -15.74 -26.44
CA ILE A 403 42.64 -15.68 -24.97
C ILE A 403 43.43 -14.49 -24.40
N GLU A 404 44.62 -14.20 -24.92
CA GLU A 404 45.43 -13.04 -24.50
C GLU A 404 44.72 -11.73 -24.83
N ASP A 405 44.19 -11.56 -26.05
CA ASP A 405 43.41 -10.38 -26.43
C ASP A 405 42.20 -10.18 -25.51
N LEU A 406 41.42 -11.24 -25.23
CA LEU A 406 40.28 -11.18 -24.31
C LEU A 406 40.67 -10.86 -22.87
N VAL A 407 41.84 -11.32 -22.39
CA VAL A 407 42.35 -10.95 -21.06
C VAL A 407 42.67 -9.46 -21.02
N VAL A 408 43.35 -8.91 -22.04
CA VAL A 408 43.69 -7.48 -22.06
C VAL A 408 42.46 -6.59 -22.31
N GLU A 409 41.42 -7.07 -23.01
CA GLU A 409 40.11 -6.39 -23.02
C GLU A 409 39.46 -6.37 -21.62
N HIS A 410 39.40 -7.51 -20.92
CA HIS A 410 38.85 -7.56 -19.57
C HIS A 410 39.66 -6.76 -18.53
N GLU A 411 40.98 -6.63 -18.67
CA GLU A 411 41.80 -5.74 -17.83
C GLU A 411 41.46 -4.26 -18.07
N ARG A 412 41.17 -3.86 -19.32
CA ARG A 412 40.73 -2.49 -19.64
C ARG A 412 39.33 -2.22 -19.10
N ASP A 413 38.39 -3.14 -19.27
CA ASP A 413 37.04 -3.03 -18.71
C ASP A 413 37.09 -2.89 -17.17
N ALA A 414 37.94 -3.67 -16.50
CA ALA A 414 38.14 -3.59 -15.06
C ALA A 414 38.72 -2.22 -14.62
N GLN A 415 39.70 -1.68 -15.35
CA GLN A 415 40.26 -0.35 -15.09
C GLN A 415 39.20 0.75 -15.27
N VAL A 416 38.42 0.71 -16.35
CA VAL A 416 37.34 1.67 -16.62
C VAL A 416 36.24 1.61 -15.55
N LEU A 417 35.88 0.41 -15.07
CA LEU A 417 34.95 0.24 -13.97
C LEU A 417 35.52 0.77 -12.64
N GLU A 418 36.82 0.58 -12.37
CA GLU A 418 37.46 1.14 -11.18
C GLU A 418 37.51 2.68 -11.22
N GLU A 419 37.82 3.28 -12.38
CA GLU A 419 37.79 4.73 -12.58
C GLU A 419 36.37 5.29 -12.41
N GLN A 420 35.34 4.62 -12.94
CA GLN A 420 33.93 5.00 -12.74
C GLN A 420 33.53 4.92 -11.26
N TRP A 421 33.86 3.83 -10.56
CA TRP A 421 33.57 3.68 -9.13
C TRP A 421 34.32 4.70 -8.27
N ARG A 422 35.55 5.09 -8.66
CA ARG A 422 36.29 6.18 -8.01
C ARG A 422 35.59 7.52 -8.21
N GLY A 423 35.13 7.82 -9.42
CA GLY A 423 34.32 9.00 -9.72
C GLY A 423 33.03 9.06 -8.90
N GLU A 424 32.23 8.00 -8.91
CA GLU A 424 30.98 7.91 -8.11
C GLU A 424 31.25 8.07 -6.60
N VAL A 425 32.35 7.51 -6.08
CA VAL A 425 32.75 7.68 -4.67
C VAL A 425 33.25 9.09 -4.36
N GLU A 426 33.89 9.78 -5.30
CA GLU A 426 34.31 11.17 -5.14
C GLU A 426 33.13 12.15 -5.24
N GLU A 427 32.18 11.94 -6.16
CA GLU A 427 30.92 12.69 -6.21
C GLU A 427 30.08 12.47 -4.93
N ALA A 428 29.96 11.22 -4.46
CA ALA A 428 29.27 10.92 -3.20
C ALA A 428 29.94 11.56 -1.97
N ARG A 429 31.28 11.71 -1.97
CA ARG A 429 32.01 12.44 -0.93
C ARG A 429 31.74 13.94 -0.99
N ALA A 430 31.78 14.53 -2.18
CA ALA A 430 31.47 15.96 -2.36
C ALA A 430 30.05 16.29 -1.88
N LEU A 431 29.05 15.48 -2.24
CA LEU A 431 27.67 15.62 -1.75
C LEU A 431 27.58 15.48 -0.21
N VAL A 432 28.38 14.61 0.41
CA VAL A 432 28.44 14.47 1.88
C VAL A 432 29.12 15.68 2.53
N GLU A 433 30.06 16.34 1.87
CA GLU A 433 30.66 17.60 2.38
C GLU A 433 29.70 18.78 2.20
N GLU A 434 29.03 18.93 1.05
CA GLU A 434 27.96 19.92 0.85
C GLU A 434 26.84 19.77 1.89
N LEU A 435 26.40 18.54 2.17
CA LEU A 435 25.39 18.28 3.21
C LEU A 435 25.89 18.61 4.62
N ARG A 436 27.19 18.44 4.93
CA ARG A 436 27.78 18.84 6.22
C ARG A 436 27.83 20.36 6.37
N ASP A 437 28.22 21.08 5.33
CA ASP A 437 28.25 22.54 5.34
C ASP A 437 26.84 23.12 5.46
N VAL A 438 25.86 22.56 4.74
CA VAL A 438 24.44 22.90 4.89
C VAL A 438 23.92 22.61 6.31
N ILE A 439 24.33 21.51 6.95
CA ILE A 439 24.01 21.24 8.36
C ILE A 439 24.67 22.28 9.27
N ALA A 440 25.94 22.62 9.05
CA ALA A 440 26.66 23.63 9.84
C ALA A 440 26.04 25.03 9.73
N GLU A 441 25.53 25.42 8.55
CA GLU A 441 24.73 26.63 8.37
C GLU A 441 23.42 26.57 9.19
N ARG A 442 22.63 25.49 9.06
CA ARG A 442 21.37 25.36 9.83
C ARG A 442 21.64 25.34 11.34
N ASP A 443 22.77 24.79 11.77
CA ASP A 443 23.23 24.79 13.17
C ASP A 443 23.64 26.18 13.66
N ALA A 444 24.17 27.04 12.77
CA ALA A 444 24.49 28.43 13.08
C ALA A 444 23.22 29.29 13.15
N GLU A 445 22.34 29.18 12.15
CA GLU A 445 21.00 29.79 12.15
C GLU A 445 20.19 29.38 13.38
N SER A 446 20.23 28.10 13.77
CA SER A 446 19.55 27.59 14.96
C SER A 446 20.12 28.14 16.27
N LYS A 447 21.41 28.52 16.32
CA LYS A 447 22.02 29.19 17.48
C LYS A 447 21.62 30.67 17.51
N GLU A 448 21.61 31.35 16.37
CA GLU A 448 21.15 32.74 16.25
C GLU A 448 19.66 32.87 16.62
N LEU A 449 18.81 31.97 16.14
CA LEU A 449 17.39 31.92 16.52
C LEU A 449 17.20 31.68 18.02
N ARG A 450 17.99 30.80 18.65
CA ARG A 450 17.95 30.61 20.12
C ARG A 450 18.39 31.84 20.89
N MET A 451 19.39 32.57 20.41
CA MET A 451 19.81 33.86 21.02
C MET A 451 18.72 34.91 20.88
N ASN A 452 18.14 35.07 19.68
CA ASN A 452 17.01 35.98 19.45
C ASN A 452 15.80 35.63 20.33
N ILE A 453 15.48 34.34 20.52
CA ILE A 453 14.42 33.90 21.43
C ILE A 453 14.75 34.30 22.87
N ALA A 454 15.95 34.04 23.36
CA ALA A 454 16.36 34.44 24.71
C ALA A 454 16.34 35.97 24.92
N ASP A 455 16.71 36.76 23.90
CA ASP A 455 16.61 38.23 23.94
C ASP A 455 15.14 38.70 23.95
N TYR A 456 14.23 38.03 23.23
CA TYR A 456 12.79 38.30 23.29
C TYR A 456 12.16 37.88 24.62
N GLU A 457 12.58 36.74 25.18
CA GLU A 457 12.17 36.25 26.50
C GLU A 457 12.58 37.25 27.58
N ALA A 458 13.87 37.64 27.63
CA ALA A 458 14.38 38.63 28.58
C ALA A 458 13.73 40.02 28.43
N ASN A 459 13.46 40.47 27.19
CA ASN A 459 12.69 41.70 26.96
C ASN A 459 11.23 41.56 27.43
N ASN A 460 10.62 40.38 27.28
CA ASN A 460 9.27 40.13 27.77
C ASN A 460 9.24 40.05 29.31
N GLU A 461 10.25 39.47 29.96
CA GLU A 461 10.42 39.49 31.42
C GLU A 461 10.56 40.92 31.95
N ASP A 462 11.39 41.77 31.32
CA ASP A 462 11.51 43.21 31.67
C ASP A 462 10.18 43.95 31.47
N MET A 463 9.44 43.65 30.40
CA MET A 463 8.08 44.20 30.21
C MET A 463 7.07 43.70 31.24
N HIS A 464 7.10 42.42 31.63
CA HIS A 464 6.28 41.89 32.71
C HIS A 464 6.61 42.53 34.06
N ALA A 465 7.90 42.62 34.41
CA ALA A 465 8.35 43.29 35.64
C ALA A 465 7.93 44.78 35.68
N ARG A 466 7.92 45.48 34.53
CA ARG A 466 7.39 46.85 34.42
C ARG A 466 5.87 46.90 34.58
N PHE A 467 5.12 45.94 34.05
CA PHE A 467 3.68 45.85 34.26
C PHE A 467 3.33 45.52 35.73
N GLU A 468 4.06 44.59 36.36
CA GLU A 468 3.93 44.28 37.79
C GLU A 468 4.26 45.49 38.66
N ALA A 469 5.34 46.22 38.37
CA ALA A 469 5.67 47.46 39.07
C ALA A 469 4.62 48.57 38.87
N ALA A 470 4.02 48.67 37.68
CA ALA A 470 2.95 49.61 37.40
C ALA A 470 1.61 49.22 38.07
N LEU A 471 1.32 47.92 38.16
CA LEU A 471 0.17 47.39 38.90
C LEU A 471 0.34 47.63 40.39
N ALA A 472 1.50 47.29 40.97
CA ALA A 472 1.80 47.56 42.38
C ALA A 472 1.74 49.07 42.71
N HIS A 473 2.15 49.95 41.79
CA HIS A 473 1.99 51.40 41.94
C HIS A 473 0.51 51.81 41.90
N LEU A 474 -0.31 51.24 41.02
CA LEU A 474 -1.75 51.52 40.94
C LEU A 474 -2.54 50.94 42.12
N GLU A 475 -2.14 49.78 42.63
CA GLU A 475 -2.68 49.16 43.83
C GLU A 475 -2.35 50.02 45.05
N HIS A 476 -1.10 50.43 45.23
CA HIS A 476 -0.71 51.35 46.31
C HIS A 476 -1.41 52.72 46.17
N GLU A 477 -1.54 53.25 44.96
CA GLU A 477 -2.35 54.45 44.68
C GLU A 477 -3.85 54.25 44.98
N SER A 478 -4.38 53.02 44.94
CA SER A 478 -5.75 52.73 45.38
C SER A 478 -5.80 52.69 46.90
N GLU A 479 -4.89 51.95 47.55
CA GLU A 479 -4.79 51.90 49.01
C GLU A 479 -4.64 53.30 49.62
N GLU A 480 -3.82 54.19 49.07
CA GLU A 480 -3.71 55.57 49.51
C GLU A 480 -5.05 56.32 49.39
N LYS A 481 -5.75 56.20 48.25
CA LYS A 481 -7.06 56.84 48.04
C LYS A 481 -8.16 56.25 48.91
N ASP A 482 -8.14 54.94 49.17
CA ASP A 482 -9.07 54.27 50.06
C ASP A 482 -8.80 54.69 51.53
N ASN A 483 -7.54 54.85 51.94
CA ASN A 483 -7.17 55.45 53.23
C ASN A 483 -7.60 56.93 53.34
N GLU A 484 -7.47 57.73 52.27
CA GLU A 484 -8.00 59.11 52.21
C GLU A 484 -9.53 59.13 52.32
N ILE A 485 -10.23 58.21 51.64
CA ILE A 485 -11.69 58.06 51.71
C ILE A 485 -12.12 57.64 53.12
N GLU A 486 -11.43 56.69 53.76
CA GLU A 486 -11.71 56.36 55.16
C GLU A 486 -11.45 57.54 56.11
N ALA A 487 -10.38 58.31 55.91
CA ALA A 487 -10.11 59.51 56.70
C ALA A 487 -11.18 60.59 56.50
N ALA A 488 -11.64 60.81 55.27
CA ALA A 488 -12.74 61.69 54.95
C ALA A 488 -14.07 61.20 55.55
N ASN A 489 -14.34 59.89 55.51
CA ASN A 489 -15.53 59.29 56.12
C ASN A 489 -15.51 59.45 57.66
N ARG A 490 -14.38 59.23 58.32
CA ARG A 490 -14.20 59.49 59.77
C ARG A 490 -14.44 60.97 60.12
N GLU A 491 -14.02 61.90 59.27
CA GLU A 491 -14.28 63.33 59.45
C GLU A 491 -15.76 63.68 59.17
N ILE A 492 -16.41 63.03 58.20
CA ILE A 492 -17.86 63.16 57.95
C ILE A 492 -18.67 62.58 59.12
N GLU A 493 -18.27 61.46 59.72
CA GLU A 493 -18.87 60.92 60.95
C GLU A 493 -18.68 61.90 62.12
N ARG A 494 -17.47 62.45 62.28
CA ARG A 494 -17.17 63.42 63.34
C ARG A 494 -17.98 64.72 63.19
N LEU A 495 -18.13 65.22 61.96
CA LEU A 495 -18.97 66.38 61.63
C LEU A 495 -20.46 66.04 61.76
N GLY A 496 -20.88 64.83 61.36
CA GLY A 496 -22.25 64.33 61.51
C GLY A 496 -22.67 64.23 62.98
N GLN A 497 -21.79 63.74 63.85
CA GLN A 497 -22.01 63.75 65.30
C GLN A 497 -22.06 65.18 65.87
N GLN A 498 -21.28 66.12 65.33
CA GLN A 498 -21.39 67.53 65.72
C GLN A 498 -22.70 68.17 65.23
N VAL A 499 -23.17 67.84 64.02
CA VAL A 499 -24.49 68.27 63.51
C VAL A 499 -25.60 67.69 64.39
N TYR A 500 -25.59 66.38 64.66
CA TYR A 500 -26.53 65.72 65.56
C TYR A 500 -26.56 66.38 66.95
N ASN A 501 -25.39 66.63 67.56
CA ASN A 501 -25.32 67.31 68.86
C ASN A 501 -25.90 68.73 68.81
N LEU A 502 -25.66 69.48 67.71
CA LEU A 502 -26.23 70.81 67.51
C LEU A 502 -27.73 70.78 67.20
N GLU A 503 -28.22 69.71 66.57
CA GLU A 503 -29.65 69.47 66.34
C GLU A 503 -30.36 69.12 67.67
N ASP A 504 -29.77 68.27 68.51
CA ASP A 504 -30.21 68.00 69.89
C ASP A 504 -30.18 69.27 70.76
N GLU A 505 -29.14 70.11 70.65
CA GLU A 505 -29.08 71.41 71.34
C GLU A 505 -30.16 72.39 70.82
N ILE A 506 -30.44 72.40 69.51
CA ILE A 506 -31.51 73.20 68.91
C ILE A 506 -32.89 72.67 69.32
N GLU A 507 -33.09 71.36 69.43
CA GLU A 507 -34.35 70.77 69.92
C GLU A 507 -34.54 71.04 71.41
N GLN A 508 -33.49 70.95 72.23
CA GLN A 508 -33.53 71.38 73.64
C GLN A 508 -33.87 72.87 73.77
N LEU A 509 -33.23 73.75 72.99
CA LEU A 509 -33.54 75.18 72.97
C LEU A 509 -34.95 75.48 72.45
N ARG A 510 -35.48 74.68 71.52
CA ARG A 510 -36.89 74.77 71.08
C ARG A 510 -37.83 74.33 72.18
N ALA A 511 -37.59 73.19 72.82
CA ALA A 511 -38.40 72.67 73.91
C ALA A 511 -38.38 73.60 75.13
N ASP A 512 -37.24 74.22 75.44
CA ASP A 512 -37.15 75.24 76.49
C ASP A 512 -37.84 76.55 76.07
N ASN A 513 -37.75 76.96 74.81
CA ASN A 513 -38.52 78.12 74.31
C ASN A 513 -40.03 77.84 74.25
N GLU A 514 -40.44 76.59 74.01
CA GLU A 514 -41.83 76.13 74.06
C GLU A 514 -42.34 76.07 75.50
N ARG A 515 -41.58 75.49 76.45
CA ARG A 515 -41.85 75.59 77.90
C ARG A 515 -41.96 77.03 78.37
N ASN A 516 -41.05 77.91 77.95
CA ASN A 516 -41.15 79.34 78.26
C ASN A 516 -42.43 79.95 77.65
N ALA A 517 -42.81 79.56 76.42
CA ALA A 517 -44.06 80.02 75.79
C ALA A 517 -45.31 79.44 76.47
N GLU A 518 -45.25 78.23 77.03
CA GLU A 518 -46.25 77.62 77.90
C GLU A 518 -46.34 78.36 79.24
N ASP A 519 -45.22 78.66 79.90
CA ASP A 519 -45.19 79.46 81.13
C ASP A 519 -45.75 80.88 80.91
N TRP A 520 -45.38 81.53 79.79
CA TRP A 520 -45.99 82.80 79.37
C TRP A 520 -47.47 82.64 78.98
N ALA A 521 -47.90 81.48 78.48
CA ALA A 521 -49.29 81.18 78.21
C ALA A 521 -50.10 80.92 79.49
N VAL A 522 -49.52 80.26 80.49
CA VAL A 522 -50.12 79.99 81.80
C VAL A 522 -50.19 81.26 82.64
N GLU A 523 -49.17 82.12 82.63
CA GLU A 523 -49.25 83.43 83.29
C GLU A 523 -50.18 84.39 82.52
N ARG A 524 -50.28 84.28 81.18
CA ARG A 524 -51.36 84.94 80.42
C ARG A 524 -52.73 84.39 80.80
N GLU A 525 -52.93 83.08 80.87
CA GLU A 525 -54.19 82.46 81.32
C GLU A 525 -54.51 82.83 82.76
N ARG A 526 -53.51 83.07 83.62
CA ARG A 526 -53.71 83.57 84.99
C ARG A 526 -54.13 85.04 85.02
N LEU A 527 -53.53 85.88 84.17
CA LEU A 527 -53.93 87.27 83.99
C LEU A 527 -55.32 87.38 83.33
N GLU A 528 -55.63 86.49 82.39
CA GLU A 528 -56.96 86.36 81.79
C GLU A 528 -57.96 85.77 82.78
N ALA A 529 -57.62 84.77 83.59
CA ALA A 529 -58.47 84.19 84.63
C ALA A 529 -58.72 85.16 85.78
N THR A 530 -57.78 86.04 86.13
CA THR A 530 -58.05 87.13 87.08
C THR A 530 -58.89 88.25 86.45
N CYS A 531 -58.71 88.56 85.17
CA CYS A 531 -59.62 89.44 84.42
C CYS A 531 -61.03 88.83 84.24
N VAL A 532 -61.12 87.52 84.08
CA VAL A 532 -62.36 86.74 84.00
C VAL A 532 -63.00 86.68 85.38
N ALA A 533 -62.29 86.39 86.46
CA ALA A 533 -62.82 86.49 87.82
C ALA A 533 -63.34 87.91 88.15
N LEU A 534 -62.68 88.97 87.68
CA LEU A 534 -63.16 90.36 87.82
C LEU A 534 -64.39 90.69 86.94
N LYS A 535 -64.58 89.97 85.82
CA LYS A 535 -65.82 89.99 85.02
C LYS A 535 -66.90 89.12 85.66
N ASP A 536 -66.54 87.99 86.25
CA ASP A 536 -67.43 86.97 86.79
C ASP A 536 -67.96 87.34 88.17
N VAL A 537 -67.24 88.13 88.97
CA VAL A 537 -67.84 88.82 90.12
C VAL A 537 -68.96 89.78 89.67
N LYS A 538 -68.86 90.37 88.47
CA LYS A 538 -69.94 91.19 87.89
C LYS A 538 -71.03 90.36 87.21
N ILE A 539 -70.68 89.27 86.52
CA ILE A 539 -71.63 88.39 85.84
C ILE A 539 -72.39 87.51 86.84
N ALA A 540 -71.78 87.05 87.93
CA ALA A 540 -72.44 86.32 89.00
C ALA A 540 -73.49 87.17 89.73
N ALA A 541 -73.23 88.48 89.90
CA ALA A 541 -74.22 89.42 90.42
C ALA A 541 -75.48 89.47 89.54
N TYR A 542 -75.32 89.50 88.21
CA TYR A 542 -76.45 89.44 87.26
C TYR A 542 -77.04 88.01 87.11
N LYS A 543 -76.25 86.95 87.24
CA LYS A 543 -76.74 85.56 87.17
C LYS A 543 -77.57 85.16 88.38
N SER A 544 -77.23 85.63 89.58
CA SER A 544 -78.05 85.38 90.77
C SER A 544 -79.45 86.03 90.65
N GLU A 545 -79.59 87.07 89.83
CA GLU A 545 -80.88 87.69 89.46
C GLU A 545 -81.68 86.84 88.45
N MET A 546 -81.01 85.94 87.71
CA MET A 546 -81.58 85.11 86.65
C MET A 546 -81.86 83.65 87.09
N GLN A 547 -81.02 83.06 87.94
CA GLN A 547 -81.22 81.68 88.44
C GLN A 547 -82.52 81.54 89.25
N LEU A 548 -82.93 82.60 89.95
CA LEU A 548 -84.24 82.74 90.62
C LEU A 548 -85.43 82.87 89.63
N LYS A 549 -85.21 82.59 88.34
CA LYS A 549 -86.21 82.43 87.26
C LYS A 549 -86.04 81.10 86.51
N GLU A 550 -84.95 80.38 86.74
CA GLU A 550 -84.65 79.07 86.13
C GLU A 550 -85.08 77.92 87.07
N GLU A 551 -84.91 78.08 88.39
CA GLU A 551 -85.40 77.13 89.42
C GLU A 551 -86.93 76.89 89.33
N ASP A 552 -87.71 77.93 88.98
CA ASP A 552 -89.16 77.85 88.73
C ASP A 552 -89.51 76.95 87.51
N ALA A 553 -88.55 76.71 86.60
CA ALA A 553 -88.76 75.97 85.36
C ALA A 553 -88.27 74.50 85.44
N GLU A 554 -87.18 74.22 86.16
CA GLU A 554 -86.60 72.88 86.26
C GLU A 554 -87.55 71.86 86.92
N HIS A 555 -88.36 72.30 87.90
CA HIS A 555 -89.41 71.47 88.53
C HIS A 555 -90.43 70.91 87.50
N LEU A 556 -90.65 71.57 86.37
CA LEU A 556 -91.55 71.09 85.32
C LEU A 556 -90.90 70.05 84.38
N VAL A 557 -89.57 69.93 84.39
CA VAL A 557 -88.82 68.96 83.58
C VAL A 557 -88.76 67.61 84.28
N GLU A 558 -88.57 67.61 85.60
CA GLU A 558 -88.45 66.42 86.43
C GLU A 558 -89.66 65.46 86.38
N GLU A 559 -90.86 65.93 86.07
CA GLU A 559 -92.03 65.05 85.88
C GLU A 559 -92.04 64.35 84.51
N VAL A 560 -91.37 64.92 83.50
CA VAL A 560 -91.33 64.38 82.13
C VAL A 560 -90.36 63.19 82.01
N GLU A 561 -89.20 63.28 82.65
CA GLU A 561 -88.15 62.24 82.54
C GLU A 561 -88.57 60.91 83.18
N LYS A 562 -89.35 60.97 84.26
CA LYS A 562 -89.89 59.80 84.99
C LYS A 562 -90.85 58.95 84.15
N LEU A 563 -91.34 59.45 83.01
CA LEU A 563 -92.12 58.68 82.04
C LEU A 563 -91.25 58.00 80.97
N ARG A 564 -90.18 58.66 80.49
CA ARG A 564 -89.31 58.13 79.42
C ARG A 564 -88.53 56.89 79.81
N ALA A 565 -87.98 56.87 81.03
CA ALA A 565 -87.21 55.73 81.54
C ALA A 565 -87.97 54.38 81.51
N ARG A 566 -89.30 54.42 81.41
CA ARG A 566 -90.18 53.24 81.32
C ARG A 566 -90.44 52.75 79.90
N GLU A 567 -90.12 53.54 78.88
CA GLU A 567 -90.20 53.13 77.47
C GLU A 567 -88.90 52.44 77.02
N ASP A 568 -87.74 52.94 77.45
CA ASP A 568 -86.42 52.41 77.08
C ASP A 568 -86.17 50.97 77.57
N GLU A 569 -86.61 50.62 78.78
CA GLU A 569 -86.51 49.25 79.32
C GLU A 569 -87.29 48.22 78.47
N LEU A 570 -88.41 48.64 77.87
CA LEU A 570 -89.22 47.78 77.00
C LEU A 570 -88.63 47.65 75.59
N ALA A 571 -87.93 48.66 75.09
CA ALA A 571 -87.28 48.63 73.78
C ALA A 571 -86.13 47.60 73.74
N GLN A 572 -85.24 47.61 74.74
CA GLN A 572 -84.05 46.74 74.76
C GLN A 572 -84.40 45.24 74.80
N HIS A 573 -85.49 44.86 75.47
CA HIS A 573 -85.93 43.46 75.53
C HIS A 573 -86.61 42.98 74.22
N ILE A 574 -87.08 43.90 73.38
CA ILE A 574 -87.61 43.58 72.04
C ILE A 574 -86.45 43.38 71.05
N GLU A 575 -85.42 44.22 71.13
CA GLU A 575 -84.28 44.18 70.21
C GLU A 575 -83.47 42.87 70.32
N SER A 576 -83.22 42.39 71.54
CA SER A 576 -82.51 41.11 71.77
C SER A 576 -83.26 39.90 71.18
N LEU A 577 -84.58 39.82 71.37
CA LEU A 577 -85.41 38.75 70.81
C LEU A 577 -85.49 38.79 69.27
N VAL A 578 -85.44 39.98 68.66
CA VAL A 578 -85.38 40.13 67.20
C VAL A 578 -84.06 39.61 66.64
N ASP A 579 -82.95 39.83 67.36
CA ASP A 579 -81.61 39.48 66.89
C ASP A 579 -81.28 37.98 67.04
N GLU A 580 -81.87 37.29 68.02
CA GLU A 580 -81.86 35.82 68.07
C GLU A 580 -82.71 35.21 66.95
N LEU A 581 -83.92 35.76 66.72
CA LEU A 581 -84.81 35.33 65.63
C LEU A 581 -84.24 35.56 64.22
N ARG A 582 -83.35 36.55 64.03
CA ARG A 582 -82.61 36.74 62.77
C ARG A 582 -81.60 35.62 62.54
N ARG A 583 -80.76 35.32 63.54
CA ARG A 583 -79.73 34.27 63.43
C ARG A 583 -80.33 32.88 63.22
N GLU A 584 -81.45 32.56 63.86
CA GLU A 584 -82.20 31.32 63.58
C GLU A 584 -82.78 31.29 62.15
N ARG A 585 -83.18 32.43 61.57
CA ARG A 585 -83.72 32.49 60.21
C ARG A 585 -82.65 32.36 59.15
N GLU A 586 -81.54 33.08 59.27
CA GLU A 586 -80.40 32.98 58.36
C GLU A 586 -79.86 31.55 58.34
N SER A 587 -79.66 30.94 59.53
CA SER A 587 -79.27 29.53 59.66
C SER A 587 -80.28 28.56 59.02
N ARG A 588 -81.58 28.86 59.07
CA ARG A 588 -82.60 28.02 58.42
C ARG A 588 -82.69 28.25 56.92
N GLU A 589 -82.45 29.45 56.40
CA GLU A 589 -82.47 29.72 54.96
C GLU A 589 -81.24 29.13 54.25
N ASP A 590 -80.07 29.13 54.88
CA ASP A 590 -78.89 28.41 54.37
C ASP A 590 -79.10 26.89 54.34
N VAL A 591 -79.66 26.30 55.40
CA VAL A 591 -79.95 24.85 55.42
C VAL A 591 -81.10 24.50 54.47
N GLN A 592 -82.14 25.33 54.40
CA GLN A 592 -83.28 25.12 53.50
C GLN A 592 -82.86 25.24 52.04
N SER A 593 -81.99 26.20 51.69
CA SER A 593 -81.49 26.35 50.31
C SER A 593 -80.67 25.13 49.88
N GLN A 594 -79.74 24.66 50.74
CA GLN A 594 -78.99 23.42 50.52
C GLN A 594 -79.92 22.20 50.39
N ILE A 595 -80.94 22.07 51.25
CA ILE A 595 -81.96 21.02 51.14
C ILE A 595 -82.73 21.15 49.81
N THR A 596 -83.10 22.34 49.36
CA THR A 596 -83.81 22.50 48.06
C THR A 596 -82.91 22.22 46.86
N ALA A 597 -81.60 22.48 46.94
CA ALA A 597 -80.65 22.14 45.89
C ALA A 597 -80.49 20.61 45.79
N ILE A 598 -80.20 19.94 46.90
CA ILE A 598 -80.10 18.47 46.97
C ILE A 598 -81.43 17.82 46.59
N GLN A 599 -82.57 18.40 46.99
CA GLN A 599 -83.88 17.95 46.55
C GLN A 599 -84.04 18.13 45.03
N GLN A 600 -83.67 19.25 44.42
CA GLN A 600 -83.78 19.44 42.97
C GLN A 600 -82.87 18.48 42.18
N GLU A 601 -81.64 18.26 42.62
CA GLU A 601 -80.74 17.28 42.00
C GLU A 601 -81.32 15.86 42.15
N HIS A 602 -81.72 15.46 43.36
CA HIS A 602 -82.36 14.17 43.60
C HIS A 602 -83.68 14.01 42.85
N ASP A 603 -84.46 15.07 42.65
CA ASP A 603 -85.73 15.08 41.92
C ASP A 603 -85.51 15.09 40.39
N ILE A 604 -84.31 15.47 39.92
CA ILE A 604 -83.85 15.26 38.54
C ILE A 604 -83.37 13.81 38.35
N GLU A 605 -82.56 13.29 39.28
CA GLU A 605 -82.15 11.88 39.29
C GLU A 605 -83.35 10.94 39.38
N LEU A 606 -84.27 11.18 40.32
CA LEU A 606 -85.50 10.38 40.50
C LEU A 606 -86.40 10.46 39.27
N ARG A 607 -86.34 11.52 38.46
CA ARG A 607 -87.03 11.59 37.15
C ARG A 607 -86.27 10.87 36.03
N GLN A 608 -84.95 10.75 36.11
CA GLN A 608 -84.16 9.92 35.19
C GLN A 608 -84.31 8.44 35.52
N GLU A 609 -84.15 8.06 36.79
CA GLU A 609 -84.48 6.75 37.35
C GLU A 609 -85.93 6.37 37.04
N ARG A 610 -86.93 7.23 37.32
CA ARG A 610 -88.33 6.91 36.96
C ARG A 610 -88.53 6.69 35.47
N ARG A 611 -87.92 7.46 34.56
CA ARG A 611 -88.02 7.17 33.12
C ARG A 611 -87.31 5.87 32.72
N ALA A 612 -86.16 5.58 33.33
CA ALA A 612 -85.43 4.32 33.11
C ALA A 612 -86.15 3.12 33.72
N LEU A 613 -86.89 3.33 34.80
CA LEU A 613 -87.68 2.35 35.53
C LEU A 613 -89.03 2.12 34.83
N GLU A 614 -89.73 3.16 34.36
CA GLU A 614 -90.89 3.06 33.46
C GLU A 614 -90.52 2.37 32.12
N ALA A 615 -89.33 2.64 31.57
CA ALA A 615 -88.82 1.92 30.40
C ALA A 615 -88.49 0.44 30.71
N LYS A 616 -88.00 0.13 31.92
CA LYS A 616 -87.79 -1.25 32.37
C LYS A 616 -89.09 -1.95 32.77
N GLU A 617 -90.07 -1.24 33.32
CA GLU A 617 -91.38 -1.75 33.73
C GLU A 617 -92.25 -2.02 32.50
N SER A 618 -92.26 -1.15 31.48
CA SER A 618 -92.91 -1.46 30.20
C SER A 618 -92.24 -2.64 29.46
N ALA A 619 -90.91 -2.75 29.52
CA ALA A 619 -90.20 -3.94 29.03
C ALA A 619 -90.50 -5.20 29.87
N LEU A 620 -90.62 -5.07 31.20
CA LEU A 620 -90.96 -6.15 32.12
C LEU A 620 -92.43 -6.56 31.99
N GLU A 621 -93.35 -5.64 31.75
CA GLU A 621 -94.78 -5.89 31.55
C GLU A 621 -95.03 -6.52 30.17
N SER A 622 -94.26 -6.13 29.13
CA SER A 622 -94.18 -6.90 27.89
C SER A 622 -93.64 -8.31 28.13
N ALA A 623 -92.57 -8.46 28.92
CA ALA A 623 -92.01 -9.78 29.25
C ALA A 623 -92.95 -10.62 30.13
N LEU A 624 -93.75 -10.00 31.01
CA LEU A 624 -94.71 -10.65 31.90
C LEU A 624 -96.04 -10.97 31.19
N THR A 625 -96.42 -10.22 30.16
CA THR A 625 -97.53 -10.60 29.28
C THR A 625 -97.14 -11.78 28.38
N ASP A 626 -95.91 -11.83 27.86
CA ASP A 626 -95.40 -13.04 27.19
C ASP A 626 -95.13 -14.22 28.17
N LEU A 627 -94.71 -13.95 29.41
CA LEU A 627 -94.56 -14.98 30.45
C LEU A 627 -95.91 -15.55 30.89
N SER A 628 -96.92 -14.72 31.15
CA SER A 628 -98.26 -15.21 31.53
C SER A 628 -98.94 -15.95 30.38
N ARG A 629 -98.73 -15.51 29.13
CA ARG A 629 -99.15 -16.22 27.91
C ARG A 629 -98.51 -17.61 27.85
N THR A 630 -97.20 -17.73 28.05
CA THR A 630 -96.49 -19.03 28.04
C THR A 630 -96.83 -19.90 29.27
N GLN A 631 -97.02 -19.32 30.46
CA GLN A 631 -97.47 -20.02 31.66
C GLN A 631 -98.89 -20.56 31.52
N SER A 632 -99.81 -19.86 30.84
CA SER A 632 -101.16 -20.36 30.57
C SER A 632 -101.14 -21.61 29.68
N LEU A 633 -100.24 -21.65 28.69
CA LEU A 633 -100.02 -22.80 27.81
C LEU A 633 -99.34 -23.97 28.54
N LEU A 634 -98.49 -23.68 29.54
CA LEU A 634 -97.84 -24.69 30.37
C LEU A 634 -98.80 -25.33 31.37
N ALA A 635 -99.56 -24.52 32.12
CA ALA A 635 -100.57 -24.99 33.08
C ALA A 635 -101.66 -25.85 32.42
N GLN A 636 -102.01 -25.55 31.16
CA GLN A 636 -102.90 -26.39 30.36
C GLN A 636 -102.29 -27.75 29.99
N ARG A 637 -100.96 -27.87 29.89
CA ARG A 637 -100.27 -29.14 29.60
C ARG A 637 -100.04 -30.00 30.84
N ASP A 638 -99.71 -29.40 31.98
CA ASP A 638 -99.46 -30.15 33.22
C ASP A 638 -100.75 -30.80 33.75
N ALA A 639 -101.91 -30.16 33.55
CA ALA A 639 -103.22 -30.72 33.88
C ALA A 639 -103.57 -31.99 33.07
N ASP A 640 -103.19 -32.06 31.79
CA ASP A 640 -103.44 -33.23 30.94
C ASP A 640 -102.63 -34.46 31.38
N LEU A 641 -101.37 -34.25 31.79
CA LEU A 641 -100.43 -35.34 32.11
C LEU A 641 -100.78 -36.07 33.41
N GLY A 642 -101.26 -35.35 34.44
CA GLY A 642 -101.59 -35.94 35.73
C GLY A 642 -102.74 -36.97 35.69
N ALA A 643 -103.65 -36.84 34.72
CA ALA A 643 -104.81 -37.72 34.60
C ALA A 643 -104.49 -39.14 34.10
N VAL A 644 -103.40 -39.32 33.35
CA VAL A 644 -103.11 -40.59 32.64
C VAL A 644 -102.36 -41.60 33.52
N GLN A 645 -101.44 -41.13 34.36
CA GLN A 645 -100.54 -42.02 35.13
C GLN A 645 -101.26 -42.82 36.23
N ALA A 646 -102.39 -42.33 36.75
CA ALA A 646 -103.13 -42.98 37.83
C ALA A 646 -103.87 -44.27 37.43
N ALA A 647 -104.04 -44.55 36.13
CA ALA A 647 -104.86 -45.68 35.66
C ALA A 647 -104.09 -47.02 35.52
N LEU A 648 -102.80 -46.98 35.18
CA LEU A 648 -102.09 -48.16 34.66
C LEU A 648 -101.63 -49.16 35.74
N GLN A 649 -101.30 -48.68 36.95
CA GLN A 649 -100.78 -49.49 38.06
C GLN A 649 -101.75 -50.56 38.61
N LYS A 650 -102.99 -50.63 38.13
CA LYS A 650 -104.05 -51.45 38.72
C LYS A 650 -104.21 -52.85 38.10
N VAL A 651 -103.56 -53.16 36.98
CA VAL A 651 -103.82 -54.37 36.18
C VAL A 651 -102.79 -55.49 36.39
N GLU A 652 -101.59 -55.19 36.89
CA GLU A 652 -100.42 -56.09 36.77
C GLU A 652 -100.37 -57.26 37.80
N ASN A 653 -101.32 -57.35 38.73
CA ASN A 653 -101.19 -58.16 39.95
C ASN A 653 -101.80 -59.60 39.93
N GLU A 654 -102.38 -60.08 38.83
CA GLU A 654 -103.40 -61.17 38.91
C GLU A 654 -103.08 -62.62 38.42
N SER A 655 -101.88 -63.02 37.93
CA SER A 655 -101.73 -64.36 37.25
C SER A 655 -100.43 -65.20 37.44
N LYS A 656 -100.51 -66.43 38.02
CA LYS A 656 -99.45 -67.51 38.14
C LYS A 656 -100.00 -68.95 38.52
N LYS A 657 -99.65 -70.13 37.87
CA LYS A 657 -99.64 -71.59 38.40
C LYS A 657 -99.51 -72.83 37.39
N THR A 658 -98.85 -73.98 37.81
CA THR A 658 -98.97 -75.48 37.45
C THR A 658 -98.59 -76.12 36.05
N SER A 659 -98.31 -77.45 35.77
CA SER A 659 -97.83 -78.73 36.45
C SER A 659 -97.46 -79.95 35.45
N GLU A 660 -97.16 -81.23 35.88
CA GLU A 660 -96.30 -82.27 35.15
C GLU A 660 -96.63 -83.85 35.22
N SER A 661 -95.75 -84.76 34.67
CA SER A 661 -95.56 -86.28 34.82
C SER A 661 -96.42 -87.33 34.01
N HIS A 662 -96.14 -88.67 33.76
CA HIS A 662 -94.99 -89.68 33.68
C HIS A 662 -95.45 -90.95 32.79
N THR A 663 -94.99 -92.24 32.61
CA THR A 663 -94.18 -93.37 33.24
C THR A 663 -93.55 -94.41 32.19
N THR A 664 -93.12 -95.65 32.57
CA THR A 664 -92.28 -96.64 31.77
C THR A 664 -92.56 -98.17 32.00
N ALA A 665 -92.24 -99.14 31.08
CA ALA A 665 -92.24 -100.63 31.37
C ALA A 665 -91.42 -101.69 30.52
N LYS A 666 -91.78 -102.01 29.26
CA LYS A 666 -91.66 -103.37 28.59
C LYS A 666 -90.23 -103.88 28.14
N PHE A 667 -89.31 -104.27 29.04
CA PHE A 667 -87.87 -104.07 28.78
C PHE A 667 -86.84 -105.24 28.76
N SER A 668 -86.94 -106.32 29.56
CA SER A 668 -85.75 -107.08 30.02
C SER A 668 -84.69 -107.56 29.00
N MET A 669 -84.99 -108.43 28.03
CA MET A 669 -83.95 -108.93 27.09
C MET A 669 -83.63 -107.95 25.96
N GLN A 670 -84.60 -107.10 25.60
CA GLN A 670 -84.35 -105.92 24.79
C GLN A 670 -83.24 -105.09 25.46
N LEU A 671 -83.30 -104.91 26.78
CA LEU A 671 -82.34 -104.14 27.58
C LEU A 671 -80.88 -104.61 27.46
N GLU A 672 -80.62 -105.87 27.11
CA GLU A 672 -79.27 -106.46 27.11
C GLU A 672 -78.63 -106.51 25.71
N VAL A 673 -79.41 -106.76 24.66
CA VAL A 673 -78.96 -106.46 23.28
C VAL A 673 -78.83 -104.94 23.11
N ASP A 674 -79.77 -104.16 23.63
CA ASP A 674 -79.65 -102.71 23.74
C ASP A 674 -78.52 -102.32 24.71
N ARG A 675 -78.06 -103.18 25.63
CA ARG A 675 -76.90 -102.87 26.48
C ARG A 675 -75.63 -102.93 25.65
N LEU A 676 -75.37 -104.04 24.96
CA LEU A 676 -74.17 -104.14 24.11
C LEU A 676 -74.21 -103.13 22.96
N LYS A 677 -75.39 -102.78 22.43
CA LYS A 677 -75.55 -101.65 21.52
C LYS A 677 -75.26 -100.31 22.19
N ARG A 678 -75.92 -99.96 23.30
CA ARG A 678 -75.65 -98.71 24.05
C ARG A 678 -74.22 -98.61 24.57
N ASP A 679 -73.53 -99.72 24.77
CA ASP A 679 -72.14 -99.75 25.23
C ASP A 679 -71.18 -99.59 24.04
N LEU A 680 -71.49 -100.15 22.85
CA LEU A 680 -70.79 -99.84 21.59
C LEU A 680 -71.05 -98.40 21.14
N GLU A 681 -72.31 -98.00 21.02
CA GLU A 681 -72.76 -96.64 20.71
C GLU A 681 -72.13 -95.64 21.67
N ARG A 682 -72.02 -95.94 22.99
CA ARG A 682 -71.31 -95.06 23.93
C ARG A 682 -69.82 -94.95 23.63
N VAL A 683 -69.13 -96.03 23.29
CA VAL A 683 -67.70 -95.99 22.92
C VAL A 683 -67.51 -95.24 21.59
N GLU A 684 -68.43 -95.38 20.64
CA GLU A 684 -68.43 -94.60 19.39
C GLU A 684 -68.74 -93.12 19.62
N ASP A 685 -69.68 -92.80 20.52
CA ASP A 685 -69.99 -91.45 20.99
C ASP A 685 -68.84 -90.82 21.78
N GLU A 686 -68.13 -91.59 22.60
CA GLU A 686 -66.98 -91.15 23.38
C GLU A 686 -65.77 -90.95 22.46
N LEU A 687 -65.59 -91.79 21.43
CA LEU A 687 -64.61 -91.58 20.36
C LEU A 687 -64.97 -90.34 19.53
N ALA A 688 -66.24 -90.12 19.20
CA ALA A 688 -66.72 -88.95 18.47
C ALA A 688 -66.58 -87.67 19.30
N ARG A 689 -66.87 -87.73 20.61
CA ARG A 689 -66.62 -86.64 21.56
C ARG A 689 -65.12 -86.36 21.71
N ALA A 690 -64.28 -87.38 21.87
CA ALA A 690 -62.83 -87.22 21.96
C ALA A 690 -62.24 -86.60 20.69
N ARG A 691 -62.70 -87.02 19.51
CA ARG A 691 -62.34 -86.39 18.22
C ARG A 691 -62.80 -84.94 18.15
N LYS A 692 -64.07 -84.65 18.49
CA LYS A 692 -64.63 -83.29 18.49
C LYS A 692 -63.97 -82.38 19.54
N GLU A 693 -63.52 -82.92 20.66
CA GLU A 693 -62.73 -82.21 21.66
C GLU A 693 -61.30 -81.97 21.17
N LEU A 694 -60.69 -82.91 20.46
CA LEU A 694 -59.39 -82.73 19.81
C LEU A 694 -59.49 -81.66 18.72
N ASP A 695 -60.46 -81.75 17.81
CA ASP A 695 -60.74 -80.72 16.79
C ASP A 695 -61.00 -79.34 17.42
N SER A 696 -61.71 -79.30 18.57
CA SER A 696 -61.93 -78.06 19.32
C SER A 696 -60.65 -77.54 19.99
N ARG A 697 -59.75 -78.41 20.45
CA ARG A 697 -58.44 -78.03 21.01
C ARG A 697 -57.49 -77.56 19.92
N ASP A 698 -57.44 -78.24 18.77
CA ASP A 698 -56.65 -77.83 17.60
C ASP A 698 -57.17 -76.51 17.01
N GLY A 699 -58.50 -76.33 16.95
CA GLY A 699 -59.12 -75.04 16.62
C GLY A 699 -58.67 -73.94 17.57
N LYS A 700 -58.81 -74.15 18.90
CA LYS A 700 -58.36 -73.20 19.92
C LYS A 700 -56.85 -72.95 19.91
N THR A 701 -56.04 -73.93 19.53
CA THR A 701 -54.58 -73.75 19.38
C THR A 701 -54.31 -72.84 18.18
N ARG A 702 -54.88 -73.13 17.01
CA ARG A 702 -54.78 -72.27 15.81
C ARG A 702 -55.33 -70.85 16.04
N GLU A 703 -56.40 -70.71 16.81
CA GLU A 703 -56.94 -69.40 17.24
C GLU A 703 -55.95 -68.65 18.13
N ARG A 704 -55.27 -69.33 19.06
CA ARG A 704 -54.25 -68.73 19.94
C ARG A 704 -53.00 -68.36 19.17
N ASP A 705 -52.52 -69.23 18.28
CA ASP A 705 -51.37 -68.96 17.40
C ASP A 705 -51.67 -67.77 16.49
N GLY A 706 -52.86 -67.74 15.87
CA GLY A 706 -53.33 -66.61 15.06
C GLY A 706 -53.64 -65.32 15.84
N VAL A 707 -53.69 -65.36 17.17
CA VAL A 707 -53.69 -64.18 18.05
C VAL A 707 -52.26 -63.78 18.42
N ILE A 708 -51.37 -64.73 18.66
CA ILE A 708 -49.94 -64.50 18.92
C ILE A 708 -49.27 -63.85 17.70
N ASP A 709 -49.56 -64.32 16.48
CA ASP A 709 -49.05 -63.71 15.25
C ASP A 709 -49.56 -62.27 15.05
N LYS A 710 -50.83 -61.99 15.38
CA LYS A 710 -51.37 -60.62 15.37
C LYS A 710 -50.68 -59.73 16.39
N LEU A 711 -50.54 -60.18 17.64
CA LEU A 711 -49.81 -59.45 18.68
C LEU A 711 -48.34 -59.23 18.31
N HIS A 712 -47.70 -60.17 17.58
CA HIS A 712 -46.35 -59.98 17.04
C HIS A 712 -46.29 -59.06 15.82
N ALA A 713 -47.34 -58.96 15.01
CA ALA A 713 -47.44 -57.94 13.96
C ALA A 713 -47.65 -56.55 14.59
N GLU A 714 -48.66 -56.41 15.46
CA GLU A 714 -48.98 -55.18 16.19
C GLU A 714 -47.78 -54.67 17.01
N ASN A 715 -47.02 -55.54 17.67
CA ASN A 715 -45.81 -55.15 18.41
C ASN A 715 -44.68 -54.66 17.47
N ARG A 716 -44.49 -55.27 16.28
CA ARG A 716 -43.55 -54.77 15.27
C ARG A 716 -44.00 -53.42 14.70
N ASP A 717 -45.28 -53.24 14.44
CA ASP A 717 -45.85 -51.99 13.94
C ASP A 717 -45.77 -50.88 14.99
N LEU A 718 -46.04 -51.18 16.26
CA LEU A 718 -45.86 -50.25 17.39
C LEU A 718 -44.39 -49.90 17.61
N ALA A 719 -43.47 -50.85 17.50
CA ALA A 719 -42.03 -50.57 17.57
C ALA A 719 -41.55 -49.70 16.39
N SER A 720 -42.06 -49.95 15.18
CA SER A 720 -41.82 -49.14 13.98
C SER A 720 -42.36 -47.71 14.14
N GLN A 721 -43.60 -47.57 14.63
CA GLN A 721 -44.20 -46.28 14.95
C GLN A 721 -43.44 -45.54 16.06
N LEU A 722 -42.97 -46.23 17.10
CA LEU A 722 -42.17 -45.63 18.17
C LEU A 722 -40.80 -45.15 17.66
N ALA A 723 -40.14 -45.93 16.79
CA ALA A 723 -38.90 -45.52 16.14
C ALA A 723 -39.12 -44.30 15.23
N ALA A 724 -40.18 -44.31 14.40
CA ALA A 724 -40.56 -43.19 13.55
C ALA A 724 -40.90 -41.91 14.34
N GLN A 725 -41.65 -42.03 15.45
CA GLN A 725 -41.93 -40.93 16.37
C GLN A 725 -40.67 -40.41 17.07
N THR A 726 -39.75 -41.30 17.45
CA THR A 726 -38.46 -40.92 18.06
C THR A 726 -37.60 -40.15 17.07
N GLN A 727 -37.46 -40.63 15.83
CA GLN A 727 -36.75 -39.93 14.76
C GLN A 727 -37.45 -38.61 14.38
N ALA A 728 -38.78 -38.57 14.35
CA ALA A 728 -39.53 -37.34 14.12
C ALA A 728 -39.27 -36.30 15.23
N ARG A 729 -39.23 -36.72 16.50
CA ARG A 729 -38.86 -35.84 17.64
C ARG A 729 -37.42 -35.35 17.55
N LEU A 730 -36.47 -36.20 17.16
CA LEU A 730 -35.07 -35.78 16.92
C LEU A 730 -34.99 -34.74 15.79
N ASN A 731 -35.58 -35.04 14.63
CA ASN A 731 -35.63 -34.13 13.48
C ASN A 731 -36.36 -32.80 13.80
N VAL A 732 -37.27 -32.79 14.77
CA VAL A 732 -37.93 -31.57 15.28
C VAL A 732 -37.07 -30.83 16.30
N SER A 733 -36.31 -31.54 17.16
CA SER A 733 -35.30 -30.93 18.04
C SER A 733 -34.21 -30.26 17.21
N GLU A 734 -33.58 -30.96 16.27
CA GLU A 734 -32.54 -30.41 15.39
C GLU A 734 -33.02 -29.14 14.65
N LYS A 735 -34.28 -29.12 14.20
CA LYS A 735 -34.89 -27.92 13.61
C LYS A 735 -35.15 -26.81 14.62
N LEU A 736 -35.60 -27.14 15.82
CA LEU A 736 -35.77 -26.18 16.91
C LEU A 736 -34.43 -25.58 17.34
N ASP A 737 -33.41 -26.39 17.50
CA ASP A 737 -32.05 -26.02 17.89
C ASP A 737 -31.39 -25.16 16.79
N ALA A 738 -31.56 -25.52 15.52
CA ALA A 738 -31.14 -24.69 14.38
C ALA A 738 -31.89 -23.35 14.31
N LEU A 739 -33.21 -23.34 14.53
CA LEU A 739 -34.00 -22.10 14.58
C LEU A 739 -33.65 -21.23 15.80
N GLN A 740 -33.31 -21.82 16.94
CA GLN A 740 -32.81 -21.08 18.11
C GLN A 740 -31.41 -20.51 17.87
N ALA A 741 -30.52 -21.25 17.20
CA ALA A 741 -29.21 -20.74 16.80
C ALA A 741 -29.34 -19.57 15.79
N GLN A 742 -30.24 -19.72 14.81
CA GLN A 742 -30.55 -18.66 13.85
C GLN A 742 -31.18 -17.43 14.53
N ALA A 743 -32.12 -17.62 15.47
CA ALA A 743 -32.72 -16.55 16.24
C ALA A 743 -31.66 -15.79 17.05
N LYS A 744 -30.79 -16.49 17.78
CA LYS A 744 -29.67 -15.88 18.52
C LYS A 744 -28.73 -15.10 17.60
N SER A 745 -28.44 -15.62 16.40
CA SER A 745 -27.63 -14.90 15.39
C SER A 745 -28.30 -13.59 14.97
N VAL A 746 -29.61 -13.62 14.68
CA VAL A 746 -30.40 -12.42 14.31
C VAL A 746 -30.54 -11.44 15.48
N GLU A 747 -30.58 -11.92 16.72
CA GLU A 747 -30.52 -11.08 17.93
C GLU A 747 -29.16 -10.40 18.10
N THR A 748 -28.04 -11.11 17.87
CA THR A 748 -26.69 -10.52 17.90
C THR A 748 -26.47 -9.53 16.77
N ASP A 749 -26.93 -9.83 15.56
CA ASP A 749 -26.91 -8.89 14.43
C ASP A 749 -27.77 -7.66 14.74
N GLY A 750 -28.97 -7.86 15.27
CA GLY A 750 -29.86 -6.78 15.70
C GLY A 750 -29.27 -5.90 16.80
N ALA A 751 -28.50 -6.47 17.73
CA ALA A 751 -27.75 -5.73 18.74
C ALA A 751 -26.59 -4.92 18.11
N ALA A 752 -25.84 -5.53 17.19
CA ALA A 752 -24.76 -4.86 16.47
C ALA A 752 -25.28 -3.70 15.59
N PHE A 753 -26.42 -3.88 14.91
CA PHE A 753 -27.07 -2.80 14.16
C PHE A 753 -27.56 -1.68 15.08
N LYS A 754 -28.16 -1.99 16.24
CA LYS A 754 -28.56 -0.97 17.24
C LYS A 754 -27.37 -0.18 17.77
N ALA A 755 -26.27 -0.84 18.12
CA ALA A 755 -25.04 -0.19 18.55
C ALA A 755 -24.48 0.74 17.46
N ARG A 756 -24.48 0.28 16.20
CA ARG A 756 -24.02 1.08 15.05
C ARG A 756 -24.94 2.26 14.72
N VAL A 757 -26.26 2.13 14.92
CA VAL A 757 -27.21 3.25 14.81
C VAL A 757 -26.94 4.28 15.90
N ALA A 758 -26.81 3.86 17.17
CA ALA A 758 -26.49 4.77 18.27
C ALA A 758 -25.14 5.50 18.07
N GLU A 759 -24.13 4.81 17.52
CA GLU A 759 -22.85 5.43 17.15
C GLU A 759 -23.01 6.47 16.02
N LEU A 760 -23.83 6.18 15.00
CA LEU A 760 -24.13 7.12 13.91
C LEU A 760 -24.96 8.32 14.40
N GLU A 761 -25.89 8.12 15.33
CA GLU A 761 -26.66 9.18 15.98
C GLU A 761 -25.76 10.07 16.85
N GLN A 762 -24.82 9.47 17.60
CA GLN A 762 -23.84 10.21 18.40
C GLN A 762 -22.87 11.01 17.52
N ARG A 763 -22.41 10.44 16.40
CA ARG A 763 -21.62 11.14 15.38
C ARG A 763 -22.42 12.30 14.77
N LEU A 764 -23.65 12.06 14.32
CA LEU A 764 -24.53 13.09 13.76
C LEU A 764 -24.81 14.23 14.76
N ALA A 765 -25.04 13.91 16.04
CA ALA A 765 -25.23 14.90 17.10
C ALA A 765 -23.94 15.68 17.43
N LYS A 766 -22.75 15.07 17.28
CA LYS A 766 -21.47 15.78 17.36
C LYS A 766 -21.29 16.73 16.18
N ASP A 767 -21.57 16.26 14.96
CA ASP A 767 -21.43 17.04 13.73
C ASP A 767 -22.43 18.21 13.69
N GLN A 768 -23.66 18.03 14.18
CA GLN A 768 -24.64 19.11 14.36
C GLN A 768 -24.19 20.17 15.37
N ARG A 769 -23.60 19.75 16.50
CA ARG A 769 -23.02 20.71 17.47
C ARG A 769 -21.81 21.46 16.89
N ALA A 770 -20.95 20.77 16.15
CA ALA A 770 -19.81 21.38 15.47
C ALA A 770 -20.26 22.38 14.39
N LEU A 771 -21.29 22.05 13.62
CA LEU A 771 -21.90 22.95 12.63
C LEU A 771 -22.50 24.19 13.30
N LEU A 772 -23.28 24.03 14.39
CA LEU A 772 -23.86 25.15 15.13
C LEU A 772 -22.79 26.05 15.78
N ALA A 773 -21.71 25.45 16.31
CA ALA A 773 -20.57 26.21 16.83
C ALA A 773 -19.84 26.99 15.73
N ALA A 774 -19.62 26.38 14.55
CA ALA A 774 -19.03 27.05 13.40
C ALA A 774 -19.95 28.17 12.87
N GLU A 775 -21.26 27.95 12.79
CA GLU A 775 -22.21 29.01 12.42
C GLU A 775 -22.22 30.17 13.45
N ALA A 776 -22.11 29.87 14.76
CA ALA A 776 -21.99 30.89 15.78
C ALA A 776 -20.71 31.72 15.57
N GLN A 777 -19.55 31.07 15.46
CA GLN A 777 -18.28 31.73 15.15
C GLN A 777 -18.33 32.56 13.86
N TYR A 778 -19.02 32.10 12.80
CA TYR A 778 -19.20 32.90 11.59
C TYR A 778 -20.16 34.08 11.77
N ARG A 779 -21.20 33.96 12.60
CA ARG A 779 -22.06 35.11 12.98
C ARG A 779 -21.26 36.13 13.79
N ASP A 780 -20.47 35.69 14.76
CA ASP A 780 -19.66 36.53 15.62
C ASP A 780 -18.61 37.28 14.79
N GLN A 781 -17.82 36.58 13.96
CA GLN A 781 -16.88 37.18 13.01
C GLN A 781 -17.56 38.15 12.02
N LEU A 782 -18.81 37.88 11.60
CA LEU A 782 -19.58 38.82 10.79
C LEU A 782 -19.98 40.08 11.59
N THR A 783 -20.35 39.96 12.87
CA THR A 783 -20.63 41.13 13.71
C THR A 783 -19.38 41.95 14.01
N GLU A 784 -18.24 41.31 14.30
CA GLU A 784 -16.93 41.97 14.46
C GLU A 784 -16.53 42.73 13.20
N ARG A 785 -16.54 42.07 12.03
CA ARG A 785 -16.20 42.69 10.75
C ARG A 785 -17.15 43.85 10.41
N ASN A 786 -18.46 43.68 10.64
CA ASN A 786 -19.44 44.75 10.43
C ASN A 786 -19.24 45.92 11.39
N THR A 787 -18.80 45.67 12.63
CA THR A 787 -18.48 46.70 13.62
C THR A 787 -17.21 47.45 13.23
N LEU A 788 -16.13 46.74 12.91
CA LEU A 788 -14.87 47.32 12.43
C LEU A 788 -15.08 48.16 11.16
N LEU A 789 -15.88 47.68 10.19
CA LEU A 789 -16.23 48.43 8.98
C LEU A 789 -17.02 49.70 9.30
N LEU A 790 -17.98 49.64 10.22
CA LEU A 790 -18.75 50.82 10.65
C LEU A 790 -17.85 51.83 11.38
N THR A 791 -16.93 51.36 12.23
CA THR A 791 -15.93 52.19 12.92
C THR A 791 -14.98 52.85 11.92
N ILE A 792 -14.45 52.12 10.93
CA ILE A 792 -13.59 52.67 9.87
C ILE A 792 -14.34 53.73 9.05
N TYR A 793 -15.61 53.47 8.69
CA TYR A 793 -16.46 54.44 7.99
C TYR A 793 -16.66 55.73 8.80
N GLN A 794 -16.94 55.62 10.10
CA GLN A 794 -17.06 56.76 11.02
C GLN A 794 -15.74 57.54 11.18
N TYR A 795 -14.59 56.86 11.26
CA TYR A 795 -13.29 57.54 11.26
C TYR A 795 -13.01 58.26 9.94
N MET A 796 -13.41 57.68 8.80
CA MET A 796 -13.31 58.34 7.50
C MET A 796 -14.22 59.56 7.39
N ASP A 797 -15.48 59.51 7.86
CA ASP A 797 -16.37 60.67 7.90
C ASP A 797 -15.80 61.81 8.77
N LYS A 798 -15.16 61.49 9.90
CA LYS A 798 -14.41 62.45 10.74
C LYS A 798 -13.23 63.07 10.01
N ILE A 799 -12.38 62.26 9.36
CA ILE A 799 -11.20 62.73 8.60
C ILE A 799 -11.63 63.62 7.41
N LEU A 800 -12.75 63.29 6.77
CA LEU A 800 -13.32 64.04 5.66
C LEU A 800 -14.18 65.24 6.11
N GLY A 801 -14.34 65.46 7.42
CA GLY A 801 -15.07 66.59 8.00
C GLY A 801 -16.58 66.59 7.78
N VAL A 802 -17.16 65.45 7.37
CA VAL A 802 -18.56 65.33 6.92
C VAL A 802 -19.55 65.64 8.06
N ASP A 803 -19.16 65.36 9.30
CA ASP A 803 -19.92 65.66 10.54
C ASP A 803 -20.35 67.13 10.67
N ARG A 804 -19.72 68.06 9.94
CA ARG A 804 -20.07 69.50 9.97
C ARG A 804 -21.16 69.91 8.98
N THR A 805 -21.67 69.01 8.14
CA THR A 805 -22.77 69.31 7.21
C THR A 805 -24.12 68.79 7.73
N PRO A 806 -25.17 69.64 7.84
CA PRO A 806 -26.48 69.19 8.30
C PRO A 806 -27.09 68.16 7.33
N LYS A 807 -27.27 66.92 7.83
CA LYS A 807 -27.81 65.79 7.06
C LYS A 807 -29.28 66.02 6.70
N LYS A 808 -29.56 66.68 5.57
CA LYS A 808 -30.91 66.75 5.00
C LYS A 808 -31.38 65.33 4.63
N GLY A 809 -32.65 65.05 4.93
CA GLY A 809 -33.14 63.68 5.12
C GLY A 809 -33.17 62.78 3.89
N SER A 810 -33.54 61.52 4.14
CA SER A 810 -33.69 60.41 3.19
C SER A 810 -32.43 59.62 2.78
N GLN A 811 -31.22 60.03 3.18
CA GLN A 811 -30.10 59.10 3.30
C GLN A 811 -29.90 58.72 4.77
N ALA A 812 -30.61 57.68 5.22
CA ALA A 812 -30.21 56.96 6.42
C ALA A 812 -28.91 56.21 6.11
N GLU A 813 -27.92 56.29 7.00
CA GLU A 813 -26.65 55.57 6.85
C GLU A 813 -26.92 54.06 6.84
N THR A 814 -26.79 53.45 5.66
CA THR A 814 -26.92 52.01 5.47
C THR A 814 -25.78 51.32 6.21
N LYS A 815 -26.07 50.81 7.41
CA LYS A 815 -25.09 50.12 8.24
C LYS A 815 -24.68 48.81 7.56
N PRO A 816 -23.43 48.31 7.73
CA PRO A 816 -22.93 47.11 7.05
C PRO A 816 -23.87 45.90 7.14
N TYR A 817 -24.51 45.72 8.30
CA TYR A 817 -25.45 44.63 8.58
C TYR A 817 -26.88 44.82 8.01
N THR A 818 -27.20 45.97 7.41
CA THR A 818 -28.53 46.23 6.80
C THR A 818 -28.53 46.14 5.29
N ASN A 819 -27.50 46.68 4.63
CA ASN A 819 -27.28 46.54 3.19
C ASN A 819 -25.80 46.77 2.88
N PHE A 820 -25.04 45.68 2.78
CA PHE A 820 -23.59 45.75 2.54
C PHE A 820 -23.24 46.41 1.21
N SER A 821 -24.05 46.24 0.15
CA SER A 821 -23.74 46.83 -1.17
C SER A 821 -23.76 48.36 -1.09
N VAL A 822 -24.83 48.95 -0.54
CA VAL A 822 -24.96 50.41 -0.44
C VAL A 822 -23.95 50.98 0.57
N PHE A 823 -23.65 50.24 1.65
CA PHE A 823 -22.53 50.59 2.54
C PHE A 823 -21.19 50.61 1.80
N HIS A 824 -20.91 49.59 0.99
CA HIS A 824 -19.66 49.45 0.23
C HIS A 824 -19.49 50.56 -0.82
N ASP A 825 -20.54 50.90 -1.56
CA ASP A 825 -20.54 52.02 -2.52
C ASP A 825 -20.29 53.37 -1.82
N ASN A 826 -20.90 53.58 -0.65
CA ASN A 826 -20.68 54.75 0.18
C ASN A 826 -19.23 54.80 0.71
N LEU A 827 -18.69 53.69 1.21
CA LEU A 827 -17.31 53.57 1.69
C LEU A 827 -16.30 53.84 0.56
N ILE A 828 -16.51 53.27 -0.63
CA ILE A 828 -15.70 53.54 -1.83
C ILE A 828 -15.76 55.03 -2.21
N THR A 829 -16.93 55.66 -2.12
CA THR A 829 -17.09 57.09 -2.43
C THR A 829 -16.30 57.96 -1.45
N ARG A 830 -16.29 57.61 -0.15
CA ARG A 830 -15.42 58.27 0.85
C ARG A 830 -13.93 57.99 0.62
N LEU A 831 -13.53 56.76 0.30
CA LEU A 831 -12.14 56.41 -0.02
C LEU A 831 -11.61 57.21 -1.22
N LYS A 832 -12.44 57.43 -2.25
CA LYS A 832 -12.09 58.29 -3.41
C LYS A 832 -11.89 59.75 -3.00
N GLN A 833 -12.70 60.27 -2.08
CA GLN A 833 -12.53 61.63 -1.54
C GLN A 833 -11.25 61.75 -0.70
N LEU A 834 -10.93 60.75 0.13
CA LEU A 834 -9.70 60.68 0.93
C LEU A 834 -8.46 60.61 0.03
N SER A 835 -8.49 59.77 -1.00
CA SER A 835 -7.41 59.64 -1.99
C SER A 835 -7.17 60.92 -2.78
N ALA A 836 -8.23 61.67 -3.12
CA ALA A 836 -8.09 62.99 -3.75
C ALA A 836 -7.39 64.01 -2.82
N ILE A 837 -7.75 64.03 -1.52
CA ILE A 837 -7.09 64.89 -0.52
C ILE A 837 -5.62 64.49 -0.34
N GLN A 838 -5.29 63.20 -0.33
CA GLN A 838 -3.91 62.71 -0.28
C GLN A 838 -3.12 63.20 -1.50
N LEU A 839 -3.66 63.07 -2.72
CA LEU A 839 -2.99 63.52 -3.95
C LEU A 839 -2.75 65.05 -3.97
N ASP A 840 -3.72 65.83 -3.47
CA ASP A 840 -3.56 67.29 -3.31
C ASP A 840 -2.54 67.65 -2.21
N PHE A 841 -2.45 66.87 -1.14
CA PHE A 841 -1.43 67.03 -0.09
C PHE A 841 -0.04 66.72 -0.63
N ASP A 842 0.17 65.56 -1.24
CA ASP A 842 1.42 65.16 -1.91
C ASP A 842 1.90 66.21 -2.91
N LYS A 843 0.97 66.77 -3.70
CA LYS A 843 1.25 67.84 -4.66
C LYS A 843 1.71 69.12 -3.94
N ARG A 844 1.01 69.55 -2.89
CA ARG A 844 1.39 70.72 -2.09
C ARG A 844 2.75 70.54 -1.40
N CYS A 845 3.03 69.35 -0.88
CA CYS A 845 4.33 69.00 -0.31
C CYS A 845 5.44 69.14 -1.36
N LYS A 846 5.30 68.51 -2.53
CA LYS A 846 6.27 68.62 -3.64
C LYS A 846 6.45 70.07 -4.13
N GLU A 847 5.37 70.85 -4.19
CA GLU A 847 5.45 72.29 -4.51
C GLU A 847 6.18 73.10 -3.43
N VAL A 848 6.06 72.74 -2.16
CA VAL A 848 6.74 73.40 -1.03
C VAL A 848 8.22 72.98 -0.98
N GLU A 849 8.52 71.69 -1.13
CA GLU A 849 9.87 71.13 -1.27
C GLU A 849 10.63 71.81 -2.42
N ALA A 850 10.01 71.94 -3.60
CA ALA A 850 10.59 72.65 -4.73
C ALA A 850 10.94 74.10 -4.39
N LYS A 851 10.00 74.85 -3.78
CA LYS A 851 10.22 76.25 -3.35
C LYS A 851 11.31 76.38 -2.28
N TYR A 852 11.51 75.37 -1.42
CA TYR A 852 12.62 75.34 -0.46
C TYR A 852 13.96 74.96 -1.13
N MET A 853 13.96 74.03 -2.08
CA MET A 853 15.15 73.66 -2.87
C MET A 853 15.64 74.81 -3.76
N GLU A 854 14.72 75.56 -4.39
CA GLU A 854 15.03 76.81 -5.10
C GLU A 854 15.70 77.84 -4.15
N LYS A 855 15.10 78.10 -2.98
CA LYS A 855 15.71 79.00 -1.98
C LYS A 855 17.08 78.51 -1.50
N LEU A 856 17.25 77.20 -1.29
CA LEU A 856 18.51 76.59 -0.83
C LEU A 856 19.60 76.67 -1.92
N THR A 857 19.25 76.47 -3.19
CA THR A 857 20.21 76.62 -4.30
C THR A 857 20.59 78.09 -4.53
N GLU A 858 19.66 79.03 -4.39
CA GLU A 858 19.97 80.46 -4.46
C GLU A 858 20.83 80.91 -3.26
N LEU A 859 20.58 80.43 -2.05
CA LEU A 859 21.45 80.68 -0.88
C LEU A 859 22.86 80.09 -1.07
N LYS A 860 23.00 78.88 -1.63
CA LYS A 860 24.30 78.30 -2.01
C LYS A 860 25.03 79.19 -3.04
N LYS A 861 24.32 79.62 -4.09
CA LYS A 861 24.86 80.52 -5.13
C LYS A 861 25.28 81.88 -4.56
N GLN A 862 24.57 82.43 -3.58
CA GLN A 862 24.98 83.64 -2.86
C GLN A 862 26.18 83.41 -1.95
N LEU A 863 26.29 82.24 -1.31
CA LEU A 863 27.46 81.84 -0.53
C LEU A 863 28.70 81.69 -1.43
N ASP A 864 28.58 81.02 -2.57
CA ASP A 864 29.65 80.90 -3.58
C ASP A 864 30.09 82.26 -4.13
N GLN A 865 29.16 83.21 -4.30
CA GLN A 865 29.48 84.58 -4.69
C GLN A 865 30.25 85.32 -3.59
N ARG A 866 29.92 85.11 -2.32
CA ARG A 866 30.65 85.68 -1.19
C ARG A 866 32.05 85.07 -1.03
N TRP A 867 32.20 83.75 -1.18
CA TRP A 867 33.53 83.12 -1.25
C TRP A 867 34.37 83.71 -2.38
N LYS A 868 33.83 83.78 -3.60
CA LYS A 868 34.50 84.41 -4.76
C LYS A 868 34.74 85.92 -4.64
N GLN A 869 34.20 86.58 -3.61
CA GLN A 869 34.56 87.94 -3.21
C GLN A 869 35.68 87.92 -2.18
N ILE A 870 35.60 87.07 -1.15
CA ILE A 870 36.65 86.83 -0.15
C ILE A 870 37.96 86.41 -0.84
N ASP A 871 37.94 85.44 -1.75
CA ASP A 871 39.12 85.00 -2.53
C ASP A 871 39.82 86.18 -3.23
N LYS A 872 39.04 87.14 -3.75
CA LYS A 872 39.56 88.34 -4.43
C LYS A 872 40.10 89.36 -3.45
N PHE A 873 39.47 89.53 -2.29
CA PHE A 873 40.00 90.38 -1.22
C PHE A 873 41.28 89.79 -0.62
N GLU A 874 41.36 88.48 -0.41
CA GLU A 874 42.57 87.79 0.07
C GLU A 874 43.71 87.85 -0.96
N ALA A 875 43.42 87.59 -2.25
CA ALA A 875 44.39 87.78 -3.32
C ALA A 875 44.87 89.24 -3.41
N GLY A 876 43.97 90.22 -3.26
CA GLY A 876 44.31 91.64 -3.20
C GLY A 876 45.19 91.99 -1.98
N LEU A 877 44.85 91.46 -0.80
CA LEU A 877 45.59 91.66 0.44
C LEU A 877 46.99 91.02 0.36
N LYS A 878 47.09 89.83 -0.22
CA LYS A 878 48.36 89.14 -0.50
C LYS A 878 49.21 89.92 -1.48
N ASN A 879 48.66 90.36 -2.61
CA ASN A 879 49.38 91.19 -3.58
C ASN A 879 49.89 92.50 -2.94
N TYR A 880 49.11 93.11 -2.04
CA TYR A 880 49.53 94.29 -1.27
C TYR A 880 50.63 93.96 -0.25
N ALA A 881 50.56 92.81 0.42
CA ALA A 881 51.59 92.34 1.34
C ALA A 881 52.91 91.99 0.62
N ASP A 882 52.84 91.32 -0.52
CA ASP A 882 53.99 90.98 -1.37
C ASP A 882 54.62 92.26 -1.96
N ALA A 883 53.82 93.24 -2.40
CA ALA A 883 54.32 94.56 -2.79
C ALA A 883 55.01 95.28 -1.62
N LYS A 884 54.41 95.29 -0.42
CA LYS A 884 55.00 95.86 0.80
C LYS A 884 56.30 95.15 1.20
N ALA A 885 56.40 93.84 0.98
CA ALA A 885 57.63 93.07 1.17
C ALA A 885 58.69 93.39 0.10
N ALA A 886 58.31 93.59 -1.16
CA ALA A 886 59.21 94.03 -2.23
C ALA A 886 59.77 95.44 -1.95
N TRP A 887 58.93 96.40 -1.55
CA TRP A 887 59.37 97.74 -1.12
C TRP A 887 60.33 97.68 0.08
N ARG A 888 60.08 96.82 1.07
CA ARG A 888 61.01 96.60 2.19
C ARG A 888 62.35 96.01 1.75
N ARG A 889 62.36 95.05 0.82
CA ARG A 889 63.60 94.50 0.24
C ARG A 889 64.36 95.57 -0.54
N GLN A 890 63.67 96.40 -1.33
CA GLN A 890 64.29 97.52 -2.06
C GLN A 890 64.88 98.57 -1.10
N MET A 891 64.16 98.92 -0.02
CA MET A 891 64.70 99.80 1.03
C MET A 891 65.94 99.19 1.68
N SER A 892 65.90 97.93 2.11
CA SER A 892 67.04 97.25 2.73
C SER A 892 68.25 97.11 1.79
N VAL A 893 68.02 96.89 0.49
CA VAL A 893 69.08 96.93 -0.53
C VAL A 893 69.64 98.35 -0.69
N LYS A 894 68.80 99.40 -0.67
CA LYS A 894 69.28 100.80 -0.73
C LYS A 894 69.98 101.25 0.54
N GLU A 895 69.57 100.75 1.71
CA GLU A 895 70.27 100.92 2.98
C GLU A 895 71.64 100.24 2.92
N GLY A 896 71.72 98.99 2.44
CA GLY A 896 72.98 98.27 2.24
C GLY A 896 73.90 98.87 1.17
N GLU A 897 73.37 99.41 0.07
CA GLU A 897 74.13 100.21 -0.90
C GLU A 897 74.69 101.48 -0.26
N LEU A 898 73.89 102.18 0.55
CA LEU A 898 74.28 103.42 1.23
C LEU A 898 75.31 103.14 2.34
N GLU A 899 75.19 102.02 3.06
CA GLU A 899 76.23 101.53 3.98
C GLU A 899 77.50 101.07 3.26
N GLY A 900 77.39 100.41 2.09
CA GLY A 900 78.53 100.07 1.23
C GLY A 900 79.25 101.30 0.68
N LEU A 901 78.52 102.36 0.35
CA LEU A 901 79.09 103.66 -0.04
C LEU A 901 79.73 104.38 1.15
N LYS A 902 79.14 104.30 2.36
CA LYS A 902 79.76 104.81 3.60
C LYS A 902 81.04 104.05 3.94
N SER A 903 81.03 102.72 3.88
CA SER A 903 82.20 101.89 4.20
C SER A 903 83.29 102.12 3.16
N SER A 904 82.97 102.11 1.85
CA SER A 904 83.91 102.45 0.78
C SER A 904 84.51 103.86 0.94
N ASN A 905 83.71 104.87 1.33
CA ASN A 905 84.23 106.21 1.61
C ASN A 905 85.14 106.22 2.87
N SER A 906 84.79 105.46 3.91
CA SER A 906 85.64 105.28 5.10
C SER A 906 86.93 104.50 4.80
N ASP A 907 86.90 103.54 3.89
CA ASP A 907 88.04 102.75 3.44
C ASP A 907 88.93 103.53 2.49
N LEU A 908 88.38 104.35 1.60
CA LEU A 908 89.17 105.31 0.81
C LEU A 908 89.83 106.35 1.72
N THR A 909 89.14 106.82 2.76
CA THR A 909 89.73 107.68 3.81
C THR A 909 90.81 106.92 4.59
N ALA A 910 90.59 105.65 4.91
CA ALA A 910 91.56 104.80 5.61
C ALA A 910 92.78 104.47 4.72
N GLN A 911 92.60 104.27 3.42
CA GLN A 911 93.67 104.02 2.45
C GLN A 911 94.47 105.29 2.15
N LEU A 912 93.82 106.45 2.04
CA LEU A 912 94.50 107.76 2.00
C LEU A 912 95.35 108.03 3.25
N SER A 913 94.97 107.47 4.40
CA SER A 913 95.79 107.53 5.63
C SER A 913 96.86 106.43 5.73
N LYS A 914 96.59 105.21 5.22
CA LYS A 914 97.48 104.04 5.27
C LYS A 914 98.51 103.96 4.14
N LEU A 915 98.33 104.68 3.02
CA LEU A 915 99.34 104.79 1.94
C LEU A 915 100.63 105.51 2.37
N LYS A 916 100.75 105.91 3.64
CA LYS A 916 101.99 106.35 4.27
C LYS A 916 102.82 105.14 4.77
N ARG A 917 103.59 104.56 3.83
CA ARG A 917 104.70 103.56 3.97
C ARG A 917 104.35 102.07 3.73
N PRO A 918 105.32 101.21 3.29
CA PRO A 918 105.02 100.07 2.40
C PRO A 918 105.63 98.68 2.78
N ASN A 919 105.50 97.70 1.85
CA ASN A 919 106.19 96.39 1.70
C ASN A 919 105.72 95.19 2.59
N ASP A 920 105.75 93.91 2.16
CA ASP A 920 105.76 93.27 0.80
C ASP A 920 105.57 91.72 0.90
N GLY A 921 105.21 91.02 -0.20
CA GLY A 921 105.46 89.57 -0.40
C GLY A 921 104.25 88.63 -0.59
N GLU A 922 104.12 87.96 -1.76
CA GLU A 922 102.83 87.35 -2.19
C GLU A 922 102.92 85.94 -2.89
N SER A 923 104.06 85.23 -2.85
CA SER A 923 104.36 84.20 -3.88
C SER A 923 103.82 82.76 -3.69
N MET A 924 103.47 82.30 -2.48
CA MET A 924 103.25 80.84 -2.25
C MET A 924 101.81 80.32 -2.47
N GLU A 925 100.79 81.17 -2.36
CA GLU A 925 99.38 80.72 -2.25
C GLU A 925 98.81 80.14 -3.56
N ILE A 926 99.21 80.71 -4.70
CA ILE A 926 98.72 80.39 -6.05
C ILE A 926 98.86 78.91 -6.41
N ARG A 927 99.87 78.21 -5.86
CA ARG A 927 100.16 76.80 -6.19
C ARG A 927 99.18 75.81 -5.54
N ALA A 928 98.62 76.13 -4.37
CA ALA A 928 97.71 75.25 -3.65
C ALA A 928 96.30 75.20 -4.29
N LEU A 929 95.82 76.34 -4.79
CA LEU A 929 94.46 76.48 -5.33
C LEU A 929 94.23 75.63 -6.58
N ARG A 930 95.21 75.57 -7.50
CA ARG A 930 95.11 74.79 -8.75
C ARG A 930 94.88 73.29 -8.55
N ALA A 931 95.38 72.71 -7.44
CA ALA A 931 95.24 71.28 -7.15
C ALA A 931 93.84 70.89 -6.64
N ARG A 932 93.04 71.84 -6.13
CA ARG A 932 91.66 71.59 -5.69
C ARG A 932 90.66 71.63 -6.85
N ALA A 933 90.85 72.52 -7.82
CA ALA A 933 89.94 72.70 -8.96
C ALA A 933 89.78 71.42 -9.80
N THR A 934 90.90 70.82 -10.23
CA THR A 934 90.91 69.65 -11.13
C THR A 934 90.29 68.38 -10.53
N ASN A 935 90.20 68.30 -9.21
CA ASN A 935 89.57 67.18 -8.50
C ASN A 935 88.05 67.40 -8.28
N ALA A 936 87.58 68.65 -8.33
CA ALA A 936 86.15 68.97 -8.34
C ALA A 936 85.54 68.72 -9.73
N GLU A 937 86.23 69.14 -10.81
CA GLU A 937 85.80 68.95 -12.21
C GLU A 937 85.43 67.48 -12.51
N ARG A 938 86.30 66.52 -12.15
CA ARG A 938 86.06 65.08 -12.37
C ARG A 938 84.81 64.56 -11.66
N ARG A 939 84.47 65.09 -10.48
CA ARG A 939 83.26 64.71 -9.74
C ARG A 939 82.00 65.26 -10.39
N MET A 940 82.07 66.48 -10.93
CA MET A 940 80.97 67.09 -11.68
C MET A 940 80.62 66.27 -12.93
N THR A 941 81.62 65.83 -13.72
CA THR A 941 81.36 65.03 -14.93
C THR A 941 80.65 63.71 -14.64
N ILE A 942 81.03 63.01 -13.55
CA ILE A 942 80.38 61.76 -13.14
C ILE A 942 78.92 62.00 -12.74
N ALA A 943 78.65 63.07 -11.97
CA ALA A 943 77.30 63.44 -11.56
C ALA A 943 76.41 63.82 -12.75
N GLN A 944 76.93 64.56 -13.74
CA GLN A 944 76.20 64.91 -14.96
C GLN A 944 75.80 63.67 -15.78
N ASN A 945 76.71 62.70 -15.93
CA ASN A 945 76.41 61.46 -16.65
C ASN A 945 75.35 60.59 -15.93
N GLN A 946 75.32 60.61 -14.59
CA GLN A 946 74.28 59.94 -13.80
C GLN A 946 72.92 60.64 -13.90
N LEU A 947 72.91 61.98 -13.93
CA LEU A 947 71.68 62.77 -14.13
C LEU A 947 71.04 62.48 -15.50
N ALA A 948 71.82 62.52 -16.58
CA ALA A 948 71.32 62.26 -17.93
C ALA A 948 70.67 60.86 -18.07
N GLN A 949 71.24 59.83 -17.45
CA GLN A 949 70.65 58.48 -17.43
C GLN A 949 69.36 58.38 -16.60
N ALA A 950 69.17 59.23 -15.59
CA ALA A 950 67.93 59.32 -14.85
C ALA A 950 66.84 60.05 -15.65
N GLU A 951 67.21 61.15 -16.33
CA GLU A 951 66.33 61.92 -17.21
C GLU A 951 65.81 61.09 -18.39
N GLU A 952 66.68 60.30 -19.05
CA GLU A 952 66.29 59.40 -20.14
C GLU A 952 65.27 58.33 -19.67
N ARG A 953 65.49 57.74 -18.50
CA ARG A 953 64.54 56.77 -17.90
C ARG A 953 63.20 57.42 -17.58
N LEU A 954 63.20 58.65 -17.06
CA LEU A 954 62.00 59.40 -16.71
C LEU A 954 61.22 59.85 -17.96
N ALA A 955 61.91 60.24 -19.04
CA ALA A 955 61.31 60.48 -20.35
C ALA A 955 60.64 59.21 -20.91
N SER A 956 61.33 58.05 -20.85
CA SER A 956 60.81 56.77 -21.35
C SER A 956 59.58 56.24 -20.59
N THR A 957 59.43 56.61 -19.31
CA THR A 957 58.28 56.23 -18.49
C THR A 957 57.11 57.18 -18.70
N ASN A 958 57.36 58.50 -18.76
CA ASN A 958 56.34 59.48 -19.17
C ASN A 958 55.74 59.15 -20.55
N GLN A 959 56.57 58.80 -21.55
CA GLN A 959 56.08 58.46 -22.88
C GLN A 959 55.16 57.22 -22.89
N LYS A 960 55.47 56.19 -22.07
CA LYS A 960 54.60 55.03 -21.88
C LYS A 960 53.29 55.40 -21.20
N GLN A 961 53.32 56.33 -20.24
CA GLN A 961 52.14 56.82 -19.54
C GLN A 961 51.22 57.64 -20.45
N THR A 962 51.78 58.50 -21.33
CA THR A 962 51.00 59.20 -22.37
C THR A 962 50.30 58.21 -23.30
N VAL A 963 51.04 57.24 -23.87
CA VAL A 963 50.47 56.24 -24.78
C VAL A 963 49.41 55.35 -24.09
N ALA A 964 49.51 55.13 -22.78
CA ALA A 964 48.46 54.48 -22.01
C ALA A 964 47.21 55.38 -21.82
N GLY A 965 47.41 56.68 -21.58
CA GLY A 965 46.36 57.69 -21.53
C GLY A 965 45.59 57.82 -22.85
N ASP A 966 46.29 57.99 -23.97
CA ASP A 966 45.70 58.09 -25.31
C ASP A 966 44.80 56.89 -25.63
N ARG A 967 45.26 55.68 -25.28
CA ARG A 967 44.50 54.42 -25.45
C ARG A 967 43.30 54.32 -24.52
N TRP A 968 43.33 54.96 -23.36
CA TRP A 968 42.20 54.99 -22.43
C TRP A 968 41.16 56.01 -22.88
N GLU A 969 41.58 57.22 -23.26
CA GLU A 969 40.72 58.27 -23.80
C GLU A 969 40.00 57.82 -25.09
N ALA A 970 40.69 57.09 -25.97
CA ALA A 970 40.08 56.50 -27.16
C ALA A 970 38.93 55.52 -26.82
N ARG A 971 39.09 54.68 -25.80
CA ARG A 971 38.02 53.76 -25.34
C ARG A 971 36.87 54.52 -24.69
N VAL A 972 37.16 55.55 -23.88
CA VAL A 972 36.12 56.39 -23.26
C VAL A 972 35.25 57.04 -24.34
N LYS A 973 35.87 57.65 -25.36
CA LYS A 973 35.16 58.23 -26.52
C LYS A 973 34.35 57.19 -27.30
N GLU A 974 34.83 55.95 -27.42
CA GLU A 974 34.07 54.86 -28.03
C GLU A 974 32.83 54.47 -27.19
N TYR A 975 32.97 54.36 -25.86
CA TYR A 975 31.86 54.09 -24.96
C TYR A 975 30.84 55.23 -24.94
N GLU A 976 31.28 56.50 -24.94
CA GLU A 976 30.41 57.67 -25.07
C GLU A 976 29.61 57.66 -26.38
N ALA A 977 30.26 57.32 -27.50
CA ALA A 977 29.60 57.18 -28.81
C ALA A 977 28.56 56.04 -28.82
N ARG A 978 28.91 54.87 -28.25
CA ARG A 978 27.99 53.73 -28.09
C ARG A 978 26.79 54.08 -27.20
N LEU A 979 27.02 54.77 -26.08
CA LEU A 979 25.96 55.23 -25.16
C LEU A 979 25.00 56.21 -25.86
N LYS A 980 25.54 57.21 -26.56
CA LYS A 980 24.75 58.19 -27.31
C LYS A 980 23.91 57.55 -28.42
N ALA A 981 24.47 56.58 -29.14
CA ALA A 981 23.73 55.81 -30.15
C ALA A 981 22.57 54.99 -29.53
N ALA A 982 22.77 54.41 -28.35
CA ALA A 982 21.72 53.71 -27.61
C ALA A 982 20.62 54.68 -27.12
N GLU A 983 20.99 55.85 -26.59
CA GLU A 983 20.01 56.89 -26.22
C GLU A 983 19.16 57.33 -27.42
N GLU A 984 19.75 57.54 -28.59
CA GLU A 984 19.01 57.91 -29.79
C GLU A 984 18.08 56.79 -30.28
N LYS A 985 18.49 55.52 -30.14
CA LYS A 985 17.61 54.37 -30.41
C LYS A 985 16.38 54.39 -29.48
N VAL A 986 16.59 54.59 -28.18
CA VAL A 986 15.49 54.71 -27.20
C VAL A 986 14.63 55.94 -27.45
N LYS A 987 15.20 57.07 -27.91
CA LYS A 987 14.44 58.27 -28.30
C LYS A 987 13.55 58.00 -29.52
N ARG A 988 14.06 57.29 -30.54
CA ARG A 988 13.29 56.86 -31.73
C ARG A 988 12.18 55.86 -31.37
N GLU A 989 12.47 54.87 -30.53
CA GLU A 989 11.47 53.90 -30.04
C GLU A 989 10.37 54.56 -29.21
N ARG A 990 10.72 55.49 -28.32
CA ARG A 990 9.74 56.30 -27.57
C ARG A 990 8.89 57.18 -28.47
N GLN A 991 9.42 57.67 -29.59
CA GLN A 991 8.66 58.48 -30.55
C GLN A 991 7.70 57.61 -31.37
N GLY A 992 8.16 56.48 -31.92
CA GLY A 992 7.29 55.52 -32.62
C GLY A 992 6.18 54.96 -31.72
N ASN A 993 6.46 54.73 -30.44
CA ASN A 993 5.44 54.32 -29.47
C ASN A 993 4.39 55.42 -29.22
N LYS A 994 4.77 56.70 -29.20
CA LYS A 994 3.78 57.80 -29.13
C LYS A 994 2.91 57.86 -30.38
N GLU A 995 3.52 57.74 -31.56
CA GLU A 995 2.81 57.74 -32.84
C GLU A 995 1.82 56.58 -32.91
N ARG A 996 2.22 55.39 -32.45
CA ARG A 996 1.33 54.22 -32.35
C ARG A 996 0.22 54.37 -31.31
N ILE A 997 0.47 55.06 -30.19
CA ILE A 997 -0.57 55.41 -29.21
C ILE A 997 -1.61 56.35 -29.86
N VAL A 998 -1.16 57.42 -30.53
CA VAL A 998 -2.06 58.36 -31.23
C VAL A 998 -2.84 57.65 -32.34
N GLU A 999 -2.23 56.72 -33.06
CA GLU A 999 -2.93 55.88 -34.06
C GLU A 999 -4.03 55.02 -33.41
N LEU A 1000 -3.74 54.36 -32.28
CA LEU A 1000 -4.70 53.56 -31.52
C LEU A 1000 -5.81 54.42 -30.88
N GLU A 1001 -5.50 55.63 -30.42
CA GLU A 1001 -6.50 56.59 -29.91
C GLU A 1001 -7.47 57.03 -31.01
N ASN A 1002 -6.96 57.33 -32.21
CA ASN A 1002 -7.79 57.65 -33.38
C ASN A 1002 -8.65 56.45 -33.81
N GLN A 1003 -8.11 55.22 -33.77
CA GLN A 1003 -8.89 54.00 -34.02
C GLN A 1003 -9.98 53.79 -32.97
N LEU A 1004 -9.67 54.00 -31.68
CA LEU A 1004 -10.65 53.96 -30.59
C LEU A 1004 -11.76 55.01 -30.75
N GLU A 1005 -11.42 56.22 -31.19
CA GLU A 1005 -12.42 57.28 -31.42
C GLU A 1005 -13.31 56.98 -32.64
N SER A 1006 -12.74 56.39 -33.70
CA SER A 1006 -13.50 55.87 -34.84
C SER A 1006 -14.48 54.77 -34.41
N LEU A 1007 -14.01 53.78 -33.63
CA LEU A 1007 -14.85 52.71 -33.09
C LEU A 1007 -15.93 53.22 -32.12
N LYS A 1008 -15.66 54.26 -31.32
CA LYS A 1008 -16.67 54.95 -30.50
C LYS A 1008 -17.75 55.58 -31.37
N ARG A 1009 -17.37 56.33 -32.42
CA ARG A 1009 -18.33 56.93 -33.38
C ARG A 1009 -19.18 55.87 -34.09
N GLN A 1010 -18.58 54.73 -34.48
CA GLN A 1010 -19.32 53.60 -35.06
C GLN A 1010 -20.33 53.01 -34.05
N LYS A 1011 -19.89 52.72 -32.82
CA LYS A 1011 -20.76 52.22 -31.74
C LYS A 1011 -21.90 53.17 -31.39
N GLU A 1012 -21.68 54.48 -31.43
CA GLU A 1012 -22.76 55.47 -31.26
C GLU A 1012 -23.76 55.46 -32.42
N LEU A 1013 -23.32 55.29 -33.66
CA LEU A 1013 -24.20 55.17 -34.82
C LEU A 1013 -25.00 53.86 -34.78
N GLU A 1014 -24.40 52.77 -34.32
CA GLU A 1014 -25.12 51.51 -34.06
C GLU A 1014 -26.11 51.62 -32.91
N ALA A 1015 -25.75 52.31 -31.81
CA ALA A 1015 -26.68 52.56 -30.72
C ALA A 1015 -27.88 53.42 -31.16
N LYS A 1016 -27.65 54.43 -32.02
CA LYS A 1016 -28.71 55.26 -32.63
C LYS A 1016 -29.61 54.42 -33.55
N ARG A 1017 -29.04 53.54 -34.39
CA ARG A 1017 -29.80 52.58 -35.23
C ARG A 1017 -30.58 51.57 -34.39
N LYS A 1018 -29.98 51.01 -33.34
CA LYS A 1018 -30.63 50.07 -32.42
C LYS A 1018 -31.81 50.73 -31.72
N LYS A 1019 -31.66 51.96 -31.23
CA LYS A 1019 -32.78 52.71 -30.66
C LYS A 1019 -33.88 52.93 -31.70
N GLN A 1020 -33.55 53.36 -32.92
CA GLN A 1020 -34.55 53.53 -33.99
C GLN A 1020 -35.30 52.21 -34.31
N LEU A 1021 -34.63 51.06 -34.24
CA LEU A 1021 -35.27 49.75 -34.37
C LEU A 1021 -36.14 49.40 -33.15
N GLU A 1022 -35.71 49.74 -31.94
CA GLU A 1022 -36.50 49.56 -30.71
C GLU A 1022 -37.77 50.43 -30.72
N ASP A 1023 -37.65 51.71 -31.11
CA ASP A 1023 -38.77 52.65 -31.29
C ASP A 1023 -39.77 52.11 -32.35
N ILE A 1024 -39.29 51.50 -33.45
CA ILE A 1024 -40.12 50.87 -34.49
C ILE A 1024 -40.77 49.56 -34.02
N ILE A 1025 -40.08 48.75 -33.23
CA ILE A 1025 -40.61 47.51 -32.65
C ILE A 1025 -41.70 47.85 -31.62
N GLU A 1026 -41.48 48.87 -30.79
CA GLU A 1026 -42.45 49.34 -29.81
C GLU A 1026 -43.72 49.89 -30.48
N ALA A 1027 -43.59 50.67 -31.56
CA ALA A 1027 -44.71 51.14 -32.36
C ALA A 1027 -45.52 50.03 -33.06
N ASN A 1028 -44.95 48.82 -33.20
CA ASN A 1028 -45.63 47.64 -33.78
C ASN A 1028 -46.13 46.62 -32.72
N LYS A 1029 -45.99 46.89 -31.41
CA LYS A 1029 -46.56 46.03 -30.37
C LYS A 1029 -48.07 46.21 -30.30
N ILE A 1030 -48.81 45.25 -30.85
CA ILE A 1030 -50.27 45.15 -30.72
C ILE A 1030 -50.63 45.02 -29.21
N PRO A 1031 -51.49 45.89 -28.65
CA PRO A 1031 -51.85 45.82 -27.24
C PRO A 1031 -52.73 44.59 -26.93
N PRO A 1032 -52.48 43.86 -25.83
CA PRO A 1032 -53.27 42.70 -25.45
C PRO A 1032 -54.61 43.11 -24.81
N SER A 1033 -55.68 42.38 -25.16
CA SER A 1033 -57.03 42.60 -24.64
C SER A 1033 -57.33 41.80 -23.37
N PRO A 1034 -57.92 42.46 -22.36
CA PRO A 1034 -58.99 41.90 -21.55
C PRO A 1034 -60.31 42.66 -21.83
N SER A 1035 -61.52 42.09 -21.85
CA SER A 1035 -62.09 40.92 -21.16
C SER A 1035 -62.47 41.14 -19.68
N LYS A 1036 -63.53 41.94 -19.44
CA LYS A 1036 -64.22 42.18 -18.15
C LYS A 1036 -63.41 42.93 -17.08
#